data_AF-A0A946TEV6-F1
#
_entry.id   AF-A0A946TEV6-F1
#
_cell.length_a   1.000
_cell.length_b   1.000
_cell.length_c   1.000
_cell.angle_alpha   90.00
_cell.angle_beta   90.00
_cell.angle_gamma   90.00
#
_symmetry.space_group_name_H-M   'P 1'
#
loop_
_entity.id
_entity.type
_entity.pdbx_description
1 polymer ?
#
loop_
_entity_poly.entity_id
_entity_poly.type
_entity_poly.pdbx_seq_one_letter_code
_entity_poly.pdbx_strand_id
1 'polypeptide(L)'
;FEELQRNPSDTELMMFAQANSEHCRHKIFNASWTIDGVDQPNSLFGMIRNTNNVGGENVLSAYSDNAAVVVGSEGGRFYPDPVSKVYGYSQEPVHLLMKVETHNHPTAISPYSGAGTGSGGEIRDEGAVGRGSKPKVGLVGFTVSNLQIPDYVQPWEQDYGKPDRIVSALDIMTEGPIGGAAFNNEFGRPNICGYFRTFEADFAGERRGYHKPIMIAGGYGNIREEHVDKPEFKPGAKLVVLGGPAMLIGLGGGAASSMTTGSSSADLDFASVQRQNPEIERRCQEVIDQCWQLGDNNPIAFIHDVGAGGLSNALPELVKDGGTGGRFDLRSVPNDEPGMSPVEIWCNEAQERYVLAINPVDVERFKAICERERCPYALVGEATEEKHIMVSDDHFGNNPVDLPMSVLFGKAPKMHRTATKLDIAGGSFAAESLDINDSVFRTLRHPAVASKSFLITIGDRSVSGMVARDQMVGPWQIPVADCAVTTVTYDSLAGEAMAMGERTPLALIDGPASGRMAIGEAITNISASRIGSMVDIKLSANWMCAAGSPGEDEKLYRTVEAVGMDLCPQLGITIPVGKDSMSMRTAWQEEGEDRSVTAPMSLIITAFAPVLDVRKTVTPQLRTDQGDTELLLLDLGAGANRMGGSILAQVFSQFGDTAPDIDKPEALVGFFNSVQALLEQGDILAYHDRSDGGLMATLAEMSFAGHVGIDLCLDALDNNWMAALFNEELGAVIQVRAEQADSILKQFASAEVAGHRIGRLNERDTIEIRRDNKTLFAQTRANLQRSWSETSYHLASLRDNADCVAEEFERVSYVDEGLSAKLSFDPSEDISAPYINSGVKPSVAIVREQGVNSHLEMAAAFDRAGFTAVDVHMSDLLAGRRSLTDFSGMVACGGFSYGDVLGAGEGWAKTVLFNEQIRDQFQTFFHRPETFSLGVCNGCQMLSNLKPLIPGAELWPRFVRNLSEQFEARFSLVRIDESPSVFLRGMAGTHMPIAVSHGEGRAEFANAEALAELQQTDQIAMRFLENDLSVASRYPANPNGSPEGITGVTSADGRATLMMPHPERVYRTVQNSWHPEDWGEDSGWMRIFRNARTFID
;
A
#
# COMPACT_ATOMS: atom_id res chain seq x y z
N PHE A 1 -14.09 -39.75 16.45
CA PHE A 1 -15.32 -39.71 17.28
C PHE A 1 -15.74 -41.08 17.77
N GLU A 2 -15.76 -42.14 16.94
CA GLU A 2 -15.97 -43.51 17.43
C GLU A 2 -14.96 -43.91 18.53
N GLU A 3 -13.67 -43.62 18.33
CA GLU A 3 -12.62 -43.84 19.34
C GLU A 3 -12.84 -42.99 20.62
N LEU A 4 -13.41 -41.79 20.48
CA LEU A 4 -13.76 -40.90 21.60
C LEU A 4 -15.08 -41.30 22.27
N GLN A 5 -15.79 -42.31 21.74
CA GLN A 5 -17.06 -42.85 22.25
C GLN A 5 -18.16 -41.80 22.50
N ARG A 6 -18.18 -40.74 21.68
CA ARG A 6 -19.22 -39.70 21.71
C ARG A 6 -19.48 -39.13 20.31
N ASN A 7 -20.63 -38.50 20.14
CA ASN A 7 -20.93 -37.75 18.92
C ASN A 7 -20.07 -36.47 18.85
N PRO A 8 -19.71 -36.02 17.64
CA PRO A 8 -19.14 -34.69 17.44
C PRO A 8 -20.21 -33.60 17.68
N SER A 9 -19.78 -32.43 18.16
CA SER A 9 -20.60 -31.21 18.05
C SER A 9 -20.51 -30.60 16.65
N ASP A 10 -21.45 -29.74 16.30
CA ASP A 10 -21.37 -28.90 15.10
C ASP A 10 -20.13 -27.99 15.11
N THR A 11 -19.80 -27.44 16.27
CA THR A 11 -18.63 -26.57 16.51
C THR A 11 -17.33 -27.32 16.21
N GLU A 12 -17.20 -28.57 16.65
CA GLU A 12 -16.05 -29.41 16.37
C GLU A 12 -15.90 -29.75 14.88
N LEU A 13 -17.02 -30.02 14.19
CA LEU A 13 -17.00 -30.32 12.75
C LEU A 13 -16.66 -29.09 11.92
N MET A 14 -17.23 -27.92 12.25
CA MET A 14 -16.95 -26.68 11.54
C MET A 14 -15.49 -26.26 11.74
N MET A 15 -15.00 -26.29 12.99
CA MET A 15 -13.59 -26.03 13.31
C MET A 15 -12.67 -26.96 12.52
N PHE A 16 -12.96 -28.26 12.49
CA PHE A 16 -12.18 -29.21 11.71
C PHE A 16 -12.23 -28.94 10.21
N ALA A 17 -13.39 -28.56 9.66
CA ALA A 17 -13.57 -28.26 8.25
C ALA A 17 -12.75 -27.03 7.81
N GLN A 18 -12.72 -25.97 8.62
CA GLN A 18 -11.93 -24.77 8.33
C GLN A 18 -10.43 -25.04 8.43
N ALA A 19 -9.98 -25.64 9.53
CA ALA A 19 -8.57 -25.97 9.75
C ALA A 19 -8.02 -27.00 8.76
N ASN A 20 -8.89 -27.71 8.01
CA ASN A 20 -8.52 -28.66 6.97
C ASN A 20 -9.02 -28.26 5.57
N SER A 21 -9.36 -27.00 5.35
CA SER A 21 -9.69 -26.45 4.02
C SER A 21 -8.44 -26.42 3.11
N GLU A 22 -8.62 -26.18 1.80
CA GLU A 22 -7.46 -25.95 0.92
C GLU A 22 -6.74 -24.67 1.33
N HIS A 23 -7.50 -23.60 1.58
CA HIS A 23 -6.99 -22.29 1.99
C HIS A 23 -6.09 -22.32 3.22
N CYS A 24 -6.40 -23.13 4.25
CA CYS A 24 -5.61 -23.19 5.49
C CYS A 24 -4.49 -24.25 5.47
N ARG A 25 -4.58 -25.30 4.63
CA ARG A 25 -3.59 -26.40 4.62
C ARG A 25 -2.67 -26.42 3.42
N HIS A 26 -2.94 -25.61 2.39
CA HIS A 26 -2.13 -25.52 1.18
C HIS A 26 -1.85 -26.92 0.61
N LYS A 27 -2.88 -27.77 0.47
CA LYS A 27 -2.68 -29.21 0.17
C LYS A 27 -2.09 -29.40 -1.22
N ILE A 28 -2.45 -28.55 -2.18
CA ILE A 28 -1.90 -28.53 -3.54
C ILE A 28 -0.40 -28.20 -3.49
N PHE A 29 -0.01 -27.16 -2.74
CA PHE A 29 1.40 -26.77 -2.60
C PHE A 29 2.25 -27.82 -1.88
N ASN A 30 1.62 -28.62 -1.01
CA ASN A 30 2.24 -29.75 -0.33
C ASN A 30 2.04 -31.10 -1.04
N ALA A 31 1.40 -31.16 -2.22
CA ALA A 31 1.09 -32.40 -2.89
C ALA A 31 2.34 -33.10 -3.46
N SER A 32 2.20 -34.40 -3.75
CA SER A 32 3.07 -35.11 -4.68
C SER A 32 2.48 -35.04 -6.10
N TRP A 33 3.33 -35.08 -7.12
CA TRP A 33 2.92 -34.80 -8.50
C TRP A 33 3.42 -35.88 -9.46
N THR A 34 2.58 -36.21 -10.44
CA THR A 34 2.97 -36.92 -11.67
C THR A 34 2.60 -36.02 -12.85
N ILE A 35 3.60 -35.56 -13.59
CA ILE A 35 3.44 -34.70 -14.77
C ILE A 35 3.81 -35.51 -16.01
N ASP A 36 2.91 -35.58 -16.99
CA ASP A 36 3.13 -36.33 -18.25
C ASP A 36 3.55 -37.80 -18.03
N GLY A 37 3.00 -38.42 -16.97
CA GLY A 37 3.33 -39.81 -16.60
C GLY A 37 4.66 -39.99 -15.86
N VAL A 38 5.34 -38.90 -15.51
CA VAL A 38 6.61 -38.92 -14.76
C VAL A 38 6.40 -38.36 -13.36
N ASP A 39 6.72 -39.18 -12.35
CA ASP A 39 6.71 -38.77 -10.95
C ASP A 39 7.74 -37.68 -10.69
N GLN A 40 7.32 -36.64 -9.99
CA GLN A 40 8.15 -35.49 -9.70
C GLN A 40 8.75 -35.57 -8.29
N PRO A 41 10.02 -35.14 -8.12
CA PRO A 41 10.73 -35.30 -6.85
C PRO A 41 10.27 -34.31 -5.76
N ASN A 42 9.73 -33.15 -6.14
CA ASN A 42 9.44 -32.05 -5.23
C ASN A 42 7.94 -31.71 -5.18
N SER A 43 7.49 -31.18 -4.05
CA SER A 43 6.23 -30.43 -4.02
C SER A 43 6.48 -28.98 -4.45
N LEU A 44 5.43 -28.23 -4.80
CA LEU A 44 5.54 -26.81 -5.13
C LEU A 44 6.25 -26.04 -4.00
N PHE A 45 5.81 -26.25 -2.75
CA PHE A 45 6.42 -25.59 -1.60
C PHE A 45 7.87 -26.02 -1.35
N GLY A 46 8.22 -27.27 -1.67
CA GLY A 46 9.60 -27.74 -1.62
C GLY A 46 10.51 -26.99 -2.60
N MET A 47 10.00 -26.67 -3.79
CA MET A 47 10.70 -25.86 -4.79
C MET A 47 10.82 -24.39 -4.35
N ILE A 48 9.81 -23.81 -3.70
CA ILE A 48 9.93 -22.45 -3.15
C ILE A 48 10.97 -22.38 -2.03
N ARG A 49 10.94 -23.34 -1.09
CA ARG A 49 11.93 -23.45 0.00
C ARG A 49 13.36 -23.63 -0.50
N ASN A 50 13.55 -24.19 -1.70
CA ASN A 50 14.87 -24.31 -2.32
C ASN A 50 15.54 -22.93 -2.44
N THR A 51 14.80 -21.88 -2.81
CA THR A 51 15.34 -20.52 -2.94
C THR A 51 16.00 -20.02 -1.64
N ASN A 52 15.38 -20.30 -0.49
CA ASN A 52 15.97 -19.99 0.83
C ASN A 52 17.12 -20.92 1.22
N ASN A 53 17.06 -22.19 0.83
CA ASN A 53 18.15 -23.14 1.11
C ASN A 53 19.45 -22.79 0.36
N VAL A 54 19.35 -22.20 -0.83
CA VAL A 54 20.51 -21.86 -1.68
C VAL A 54 20.90 -20.39 -1.62
N GLY A 55 20.00 -19.49 -1.22
CA GLY A 55 20.21 -18.03 -1.21
C GLY A 55 19.67 -17.30 0.03
N GLY A 56 19.48 -18.00 1.15
CA GLY A 56 18.89 -17.45 2.40
C GLY A 56 19.75 -16.45 3.17
N GLU A 57 20.72 -15.81 2.53
CA GLU A 57 21.51 -14.73 3.12
C GLU A 57 20.58 -13.58 3.54
N ASN A 58 20.86 -12.99 4.70
CA ASN A 58 20.09 -11.88 5.29
C ASN A 58 18.61 -12.21 5.64
N VAL A 59 18.19 -13.47 5.62
CA VAL A 59 16.86 -13.90 6.06
C VAL A 59 16.89 -14.27 7.55
N LEU A 60 16.08 -13.59 8.35
CA LEU A 60 15.95 -13.83 9.79
C LEU A 60 14.80 -14.80 10.12
N SER A 61 13.69 -14.71 9.40
CA SER A 61 12.53 -15.61 9.54
C SER A 61 11.89 -15.88 8.19
N ALA A 62 11.61 -17.15 7.89
CA ALA A 62 10.90 -17.58 6.68
C ALA A 62 10.13 -18.87 6.96
N TYR A 63 8.88 -18.94 6.50
CA TYR A 63 8.00 -20.11 6.62
C TYR A 63 7.71 -20.60 8.05
N SER A 64 8.03 -19.79 9.06
CA SER A 64 7.84 -20.05 10.49
C SER A 64 6.90 -19.07 11.17
N ASP A 65 6.38 -18.09 10.41
CA ASP A 65 5.48 -17.05 10.88
C ASP A 65 4.60 -16.57 9.71
N ASN A 66 3.66 -15.65 10.00
CA ASN A 66 2.72 -15.09 9.03
C ASN A 66 3.40 -14.23 7.97
N ALA A 67 4.60 -13.71 8.23
CA ALA A 67 5.41 -12.91 7.31
C ALA A 67 6.87 -13.36 7.32
N ALA A 68 7.63 -12.97 6.30
CA ALA A 68 9.08 -13.11 6.33
C ALA A 68 9.75 -11.89 6.99
N VAL A 69 10.91 -12.11 7.59
CA VAL A 69 11.75 -11.05 8.16
C VAL A 69 13.16 -11.16 7.61
N VAL A 70 13.72 -10.03 7.19
CA VAL A 70 15.11 -9.92 6.71
C VAL A 70 15.85 -8.79 7.41
N VAL A 71 17.18 -8.86 7.34
CA VAL A 71 18.06 -7.83 7.88
C VAL A 71 17.77 -6.49 7.19
N GLY A 72 17.45 -5.47 7.99
CA GLY A 72 17.32 -4.08 7.55
C GLY A 72 18.53 -3.24 7.93
N SER A 73 18.33 -1.94 8.12
CA SER A 73 19.41 -1.00 8.48
C SER A 73 19.42 -0.68 9.97
N GLU A 74 20.54 -0.19 10.50
CA GLU A 74 20.56 0.48 11.80
C GLU A 74 20.03 1.91 11.68
N GLY A 75 19.24 2.36 12.65
CA GLY A 75 18.70 3.72 12.69
C GLY A 75 18.12 4.08 14.05
N GLY A 76 17.82 5.37 14.26
CA GLY A 76 17.13 5.81 15.46
C GLY A 76 15.63 5.51 15.35
N ARG A 77 15.15 4.40 15.87
CA ARG A 77 13.70 4.12 15.89
C ARG A 77 13.02 5.11 16.82
N PHE A 78 12.03 5.86 16.31
CA PHE A 78 11.42 6.97 17.03
C PHE A 78 10.04 6.60 17.59
N TYR A 79 9.88 6.64 18.91
CA TYR A 79 8.64 6.27 19.60
C TYR A 79 8.58 6.89 21.01
N PRO A 80 7.42 6.91 21.68
CA PRO A 80 7.34 7.44 23.04
C PRO A 80 7.92 6.43 24.04
N ASP A 81 8.84 6.88 24.89
CA ASP A 81 9.36 6.06 25.97
C ASP A 81 8.20 5.47 26.80
N PRO A 82 8.13 4.15 27.04
CA PRO A 82 6.97 3.51 27.63
C PRO A 82 6.56 4.03 29.01
N VAL A 83 7.50 4.62 29.77
CA VAL A 83 7.28 5.12 31.13
C VAL A 83 7.02 6.62 31.15
N SER A 84 7.97 7.41 30.63
CA SER A 84 7.91 8.87 30.64
C SER A 84 6.97 9.43 29.59
N LYS A 85 6.63 8.64 28.55
CA LYS A 85 5.83 9.05 27.39
C LYS A 85 6.46 10.19 26.58
N VAL A 86 7.76 10.43 26.77
CA VAL A 86 8.53 11.39 25.97
C VAL A 86 8.98 10.69 24.69
N TYR A 87 8.72 11.30 23.53
CA TYR A 87 9.23 10.79 22.26
C TYR A 87 10.75 10.96 22.16
N GLY A 88 11.41 9.97 21.57
CA GLY A 88 12.84 10.02 21.32
C GLY A 88 13.32 8.89 20.43
N TYR A 89 14.59 8.98 20.03
CA TYR A 89 15.28 8.01 19.20
C TYR A 89 15.89 6.88 20.05
N SER A 90 15.64 5.63 19.65
CA SER A 90 16.35 4.43 20.11
C SER A 90 17.23 3.92 18.98
N GLN A 91 18.56 4.02 19.10
CA GLN A 91 19.46 3.50 18.07
C GLN A 91 19.52 1.97 18.13
N GLU A 92 19.01 1.31 17.11
CA GLU A 92 18.90 -0.15 17.06
C GLU A 92 18.86 -0.68 15.62
N PRO A 93 19.06 -2.00 15.41
CA PRO A 93 18.71 -2.64 14.15
C PRO A 93 17.21 -2.54 13.88
N VAL A 94 16.85 -1.98 12.73
CA VAL A 94 15.47 -1.85 12.25
C VAL A 94 15.29 -2.84 11.11
N HIS A 95 14.81 -4.04 11.44
CA HIS A 95 14.65 -5.10 10.45
C HIS A 95 13.38 -4.94 9.61
N LEU A 96 13.39 -5.52 8.42
CA LEU A 96 12.33 -5.42 7.43
C LEU A 96 11.48 -6.69 7.45
N LEU A 97 10.19 -6.56 7.76
CA LEU A 97 9.20 -7.64 7.58
C LEU A 97 8.41 -7.41 6.29
N MET A 98 7.93 -8.47 5.64
CA MET A 98 7.19 -8.37 4.38
C MET A 98 6.10 -9.43 4.25
N LYS A 99 4.92 -9.02 3.78
CA LYS A 99 3.79 -9.91 3.52
C LYS A 99 2.96 -9.40 2.33
N VAL A 100 2.32 -10.34 1.65
CA VAL A 100 1.35 -10.09 0.59
C VAL A 100 0.30 -11.20 0.65
N GLU A 101 -0.96 -10.83 0.44
CA GLU A 101 -2.18 -11.59 0.66
C GLU A 101 -3.20 -11.31 -0.45
N THR A 102 -4.20 -12.19 -0.62
CA THR A 102 -5.26 -11.96 -1.62
C THR A 102 -6.66 -12.14 -1.05
N HIS A 103 -7.64 -11.45 -1.63
CA HIS A 103 -9.04 -11.48 -1.19
C HIS A 103 -10.05 -11.67 -2.33
N ASN A 104 -9.70 -12.56 -3.27
CA ASN A 104 -10.34 -12.74 -4.57
C ASN A 104 -11.85 -13.04 -4.53
N HIS A 105 -12.28 -14.02 -3.73
CA HIS A 105 -13.68 -14.47 -3.71
C HIS A 105 -14.63 -13.44 -3.09
N PRO A 106 -14.36 -12.88 -1.89
CA PRO A 106 -15.23 -11.85 -1.31
C PRO A 106 -15.31 -10.61 -2.19
N THR A 107 -14.22 -10.19 -2.85
CA THR A 107 -14.24 -9.04 -3.76
C THR A 107 -15.13 -9.27 -4.99
N ALA A 108 -15.29 -10.51 -5.47
CA ALA A 108 -16.23 -10.81 -6.56
C ALA A 108 -17.71 -10.58 -6.17
N ILE A 109 -18.02 -10.61 -4.87
CA ILE A 109 -19.38 -10.52 -4.32
C ILE A 109 -19.66 -9.12 -3.77
N SER A 110 -18.78 -8.60 -2.91
CA SER A 110 -18.87 -7.28 -2.30
C SER A 110 -17.50 -6.60 -2.35
N PRO A 111 -17.19 -5.85 -3.42
CA PRO A 111 -15.84 -5.36 -3.67
C PRO A 111 -15.29 -4.44 -2.58
N TYR A 112 -16.09 -3.47 -2.11
CA TYR A 112 -15.67 -2.53 -1.07
C TYR A 112 -15.17 -3.27 0.18
N SER A 113 -16.02 -4.12 0.75
CA SER A 113 -15.69 -4.85 1.98
C SER A 113 -14.62 -5.91 1.76
N GLY A 114 -14.66 -6.62 0.62
CA GLY A 114 -13.66 -7.62 0.27
C GLY A 114 -12.26 -7.01 0.12
N ALA A 115 -12.14 -5.86 -0.54
CA ALA A 115 -10.86 -5.19 -0.72
C ALA A 115 -10.31 -4.60 0.59
N GLY A 116 -11.13 -3.92 1.38
CA GLY A 116 -10.63 -3.33 2.62
C GLY A 116 -10.29 -4.38 3.69
N THR A 117 -11.05 -5.48 3.78
CA THR A 117 -10.67 -6.60 4.67
C THR A 117 -9.49 -7.41 4.12
N GLY A 118 -9.24 -7.40 2.81
CA GLY A 118 -7.98 -7.84 2.23
C GLY A 118 -6.78 -7.05 2.76
N SER A 119 -6.86 -5.71 2.76
CA SER A 119 -5.84 -4.86 3.40
C SER A 119 -5.73 -5.11 4.91
N GLY A 120 -6.86 -5.18 5.61
CA GLY A 120 -6.88 -5.39 7.06
C GLY A 120 -6.27 -6.72 7.49
N GLY A 121 -6.67 -7.83 6.85
CA GLY A 121 -6.08 -9.14 7.15
C GLY A 121 -4.56 -9.15 7.00
N GLU A 122 -4.06 -8.52 5.94
CA GLU A 122 -2.62 -8.40 5.68
C GLU A 122 -1.90 -7.51 6.71
N ILE A 123 -2.50 -6.38 7.10
CA ILE A 123 -1.97 -5.51 8.16
C ILE A 123 -1.89 -6.25 9.50
N ARG A 124 -2.87 -7.12 9.81
CA ARG A 124 -2.82 -7.95 11.03
C ARG A 124 -1.68 -8.94 11.00
N ASP A 125 -1.41 -9.56 9.84
CA ASP A 125 -0.24 -10.42 9.69
C ASP A 125 1.05 -9.67 9.96
N GLU A 126 1.19 -8.45 9.44
CA GLU A 126 2.35 -7.60 9.69
C GLU A 126 2.47 -7.19 11.18
N GLY A 127 1.37 -6.90 11.88
CA GLY A 127 1.40 -6.56 13.31
C GLY A 127 1.69 -7.76 14.21
N ALA A 128 1.35 -8.96 13.76
CA ALA A 128 1.48 -10.22 14.50
C ALA A 128 2.79 -10.99 14.23
N VAL A 129 3.73 -10.42 13.47
CA VAL A 129 5.05 -11.04 13.26
C VAL A 129 5.83 -11.06 14.57
N GLY A 130 6.46 -12.18 14.86
CA GLY A 130 7.26 -12.35 16.06
C GLY A 130 6.47 -12.09 17.34
N ARG A 131 7.00 -11.24 18.22
CA ARG A 131 6.32 -10.84 19.47
C ARG A 131 5.67 -9.45 19.37
N GLY A 132 5.28 -9.06 18.15
CA GLY A 132 4.67 -7.78 17.83
C GLY A 132 5.62 -6.90 17.02
N SER A 133 5.09 -6.31 15.96
CA SER A 133 5.81 -5.48 15.00
C SER A 133 4.94 -4.32 14.50
N LYS A 134 5.49 -3.46 13.64
CA LYS A 134 4.82 -2.25 13.16
C LYS A 134 4.71 -2.22 11.64
N PRO A 135 3.50 -2.25 11.07
CA PRO A 135 3.28 -1.98 9.65
C PRO A 135 3.76 -0.58 9.28
N LYS A 136 4.42 -0.43 8.13
CA LYS A 136 4.96 0.86 7.67
C LYS A 136 4.24 1.35 6.41
N VAL A 137 4.10 0.51 5.39
CA VAL A 137 3.64 0.93 4.07
C VAL A 137 2.98 -0.22 3.31
N GLY A 138 2.02 0.10 2.45
CA GLY A 138 1.22 -0.87 1.72
C GLY A 138 1.34 -0.77 0.19
N LEU A 139 0.89 -1.84 -0.45
CA LEU A 139 0.61 -1.97 -1.86
C LEU A 139 -0.80 -2.54 -2.08
N VAL A 140 -1.41 -2.20 -3.21
CA VAL A 140 -2.70 -2.77 -3.64
C VAL A 140 -2.68 -3.02 -5.14
N GLY A 141 -3.15 -4.19 -5.57
CA GLY A 141 -3.25 -4.54 -6.98
C GLY A 141 -4.57 -5.20 -7.36
N PHE A 142 -4.94 -5.05 -8.63
CA PHE A 142 -6.17 -5.61 -9.18
C PHE A 142 -5.97 -6.29 -10.53
N THR A 143 -6.61 -7.44 -10.73
CA THR A 143 -6.81 -8.02 -12.06
C THR A 143 -8.27 -8.37 -12.25
N VAL A 144 -8.90 -7.82 -13.29
CA VAL A 144 -10.33 -7.98 -13.58
C VAL A 144 -10.54 -8.28 -15.07
N SER A 145 -11.76 -8.69 -15.41
CA SER A 145 -12.21 -8.77 -16.82
C SER A 145 -12.28 -7.40 -17.50
N ASN A 146 -12.73 -7.33 -18.75
CA ASN A 146 -12.92 -6.05 -19.44
C ASN A 146 -13.90 -5.14 -18.69
N LEU A 147 -13.63 -3.83 -18.64
CA LEU A 147 -14.41 -2.87 -17.86
C LEU A 147 -15.75 -2.56 -18.52
N GLN A 148 -15.79 -2.51 -19.85
CA GLN A 148 -16.99 -2.18 -20.61
C GLN A 148 -17.66 -0.88 -20.11
N ILE A 149 -16.84 0.16 -19.92
CA ILE A 149 -17.31 1.45 -19.38
C ILE A 149 -18.42 1.99 -20.29
N PRO A 150 -19.60 2.36 -19.75
CA PRO A 150 -20.69 2.93 -20.53
C PRO A 150 -20.23 4.12 -21.36
N ASP A 151 -20.65 4.17 -22.63
CA ASP A 151 -20.28 5.20 -23.60
C ASP A 151 -18.75 5.32 -23.91
N TYR A 152 -17.92 4.41 -23.38
CA TYR A 152 -16.47 4.34 -23.61
C TYR A 152 -15.96 2.89 -23.81
N VAL A 153 -16.80 2.02 -24.37
CA VAL A 153 -16.43 0.62 -24.68
C VAL A 153 -15.31 0.59 -25.72
N GLN A 154 -14.24 -0.14 -25.41
CA GLN A 154 -13.06 -0.22 -26.26
C GLN A 154 -13.21 -1.30 -27.35
N PRO A 155 -12.49 -1.18 -28.50
CA PRO A 155 -12.68 -2.08 -29.64
C PRO A 155 -12.39 -3.56 -29.41
N TRP A 156 -11.61 -3.91 -28.38
CA TRP A 156 -11.28 -5.28 -28.01
C TRP A 156 -12.27 -5.90 -27.00
N GLU A 157 -13.13 -5.08 -26.40
CA GLU A 157 -14.06 -5.53 -25.37
C GLU A 157 -15.28 -6.21 -25.99
N GLN A 158 -15.61 -7.39 -25.48
CA GLN A 158 -16.77 -8.17 -25.90
C GLN A 158 -17.57 -8.55 -24.67
N ASP A 159 -18.89 -8.33 -24.71
CA ASP A 159 -19.79 -8.79 -23.67
C ASP A 159 -19.98 -10.32 -23.76
N TYR A 160 -19.71 -11.02 -22.67
CA TYR A 160 -19.85 -12.47 -22.54
C TYR A 160 -20.88 -12.86 -21.47
N GLY A 161 -21.57 -11.88 -20.88
CA GLY A 161 -22.41 -12.06 -19.71
C GLY A 161 -21.60 -12.40 -18.46
N LYS A 162 -22.28 -12.52 -17.32
CA LYS A 162 -21.70 -12.94 -16.04
C LYS A 162 -22.79 -13.58 -15.17
N PRO A 163 -22.45 -14.35 -14.13
CA PRO A 163 -23.44 -14.79 -13.17
C PRO A 163 -24.06 -13.61 -12.39
N ASP A 164 -25.37 -13.68 -12.13
CA ASP A 164 -26.13 -12.62 -11.43
C ASP A 164 -25.60 -12.30 -10.02
N ARG A 165 -24.98 -13.26 -9.34
CA ARG A 165 -24.52 -13.13 -7.94
C ARG A 165 -23.14 -12.49 -7.76
N ILE A 166 -22.38 -12.29 -8.84
CA ILE A 166 -21.11 -11.56 -8.78
C ILE A 166 -21.30 -10.20 -9.42
N VAL A 167 -20.50 -9.22 -9.01
CA VAL A 167 -20.51 -7.89 -9.62
C VAL A 167 -19.69 -7.85 -10.91
N SER A 168 -19.80 -6.76 -11.68
CA SER A 168 -19.00 -6.59 -12.91
C SER A 168 -17.55 -6.19 -12.60
N ALA A 169 -16.66 -6.30 -13.60
CA ALA A 169 -15.30 -5.77 -13.50
C ALA A 169 -15.28 -4.25 -13.23
N LEU A 170 -16.21 -3.51 -13.84
CA LEU A 170 -16.41 -2.09 -13.58
C LEU A 170 -16.77 -1.82 -12.12
N ASP A 171 -17.75 -2.54 -11.57
CA ASP A 171 -18.16 -2.39 -10.16
C ASP A 171 -17.00 -2.70 -9.21
N ILE A 172 -16.20 -3.74 -9.51
CA ILE A 172 -15.00 -4.08 -8.73
C ILE A 172 -14.03 -2.90 -8.72
N MET A 173 -13.78 -2.28 -9.88
CA MET A 173 -12.83 -1.16 -9.98
C MET A 173 -13.39 0.19 -9.51
N THR A 174 -14.71 0.31 -9.37
CA THR A 174 -15.36 1.48 -8.75
C THR A 174 -15.33 1.39 -7.23
N GLU A 175 -15.67 0.23 -6.66
CA GLU A 175 -15.90 0.06 -5.21
C GLU A 175 -14.69 -0.55 -4.47
N GLY A 176 -14.01 -1.52 -5.08
CA GLY A 176 -12.89 -2.24 -4.47
C GLY A 176 -11.72 -1.34 -4.08
N PRO A 177 -11.18 -0.51 -4.99
CA PRO A 177 -10.12 0.44 -4.67
C PRO A 177 -10.48 1.38 -3.51
N ILE A 178 -11.74 1.83 -3.43
CA ILE A 178 -12.21 2.69 -2.33
C ILE A 178 -12.21 1.93 -1.01
N GLY A 179 -12.68 0.69 -0.99
CA GLY A 179 -12.64 -0.16 0.22
C GLY A 179 -11.22 -0.39 0.74
N GLY A 180 -10.29 -0.73 -0.16
CA GLY A 180 -8.87 -0.90 0.16
C GLY A 180 -8.20 0.39 0.64
N ALA A 181 -8.47 1.51 -0.02
CA ALA A 181 -7.96 2.83 0.36
C ALA A 181 -8.54 3.30 1.69
N ALA A 182 -9.84 3.14 1.93
CA ALA A 182 -10.48 3.49 3.18
C ALA A 182 -9.81 2.79 4.37
N PHE A 183 -9.49 1.49 4.22
CA PHE A 183 -8.77 0.75 5.27
C PHE A 183 -7.38 1.34 5.53
N ASN A 184 -6.57 1.50 4.49
CA ASN A 184 -5.21 2.04 4.61
C ASN A 184 -5.19 3.47 5.19
N ASN A 185 -6.11 4.33 4.75
CA ASN A 185 -6.23 5.72 5.19
C ASN A 185 -6.57 5.82 6.68
N GLU A 186 -7.62 5.11 7.10
CA GLU A 186 -8.15 5.17 8.46
C GLU A 186 -7.21 4.47 9.46
N PHE A 187 -6.62 3.33 9.07
CA PHE A 187 -5.55 2.70 9.85
C PHE A 187 -4.29 3.59 9.96
N GLY A 188 -3.96 4.30 8.88
CA GLY A 188 -2.80 5.18 8.78
C GLY A 188 -1.54 4.49 8.30
N ARG A 189 -1.64 3.74 7.20
CA ARG A 189 -0.52 3.20 6.42
C ARG A 189 -0.59 3.78 5.00
N PRO A 190 0.47 4.42 4.47
CA PRO A 190 0.44 4.93 3.10
C PRO A 190 0.42 3.77 2.10
N ASN A 191 -0.31 3.92 0.99
CA ASN A 191 -0.35 2.94 -0.10
C ASN A 191 0.35 3.48 -1.34
N ILE A 192 1.61 3.09 -1.55
CA ILE A 192 2.50 3.74 -2.52
C ILE A 192 2.98 2.84 -3.67
N CYS A 193 2.50 1.60 -3.75
CA CYS A 193 2.82 0.67 -4.83
C CYS A 193 1.56 -0.11 -5.25
N GLY A 194 1.55 -0.66 -6.46
CA GLY A 194 0.41 -1.41 -6.97
C GLY A 194 0.49 -1.69 -8.46
N TYR A 195 -0.47 -2.45 -8.95
CA TYR A 195 -0.68 -2.68 -10.38
C TYR A 195 -2.18 -2.78 -10.69
N PHE A 196 -2.55 -2.62 -11.96
CA PHE A 196 -3.91 -2.84 -12.41
C PHE A 196 -3.92 -3.42 -13.81
N ARG A 197 -4.55 -4.60 -13.98
CA ARG A 197 -4.69 -5.28 -15.26
C ARG A 197 -6.15 -5.59 -15.58
N THR A 198 -6.50 -5.42 -16.85
CA THR A 198 -7.73 -5.97 -17.44
C THR A 198 -7.38 -7.04 -18.46
N PHE A 199 -8.02 -8.20 -18.35
CA PHE A 199 -7.87 -9.26 -19.34
C PHE A 199 -9.14 -10.10 -19.44
N GLU A 200 -9.74 -10.10 -20.62
CA GLU A 200 -10.75 -11.08 -21.01
C GLU A 200 -10.73 -11.28 -22.53
N ALA A 201 -10.48 -12.51 -22.97
CA ALA A 201 -10.41 -12.87 -24.38
C ALA A 201 -10.74 -14.34 -24.63
N ASP A 202 -11.12 -14.67 -25.86
CA ASP A 202 -11.20 -16.05 -26.31
C ASP A 202 -9.79 -16.57 -26.62
N PHE A 203 -9.43 -17.71 -26.04
CA PHE A 203 -8.15 -18.37 -26.30
C PHE A 203 -8.35 -19.88 -26.32
N ALA A 204 -7.92 -20.52 -27.42
CA ALA A 204 -8.02 -21.97 -27.61
C ALA A 204 -9.44 -22.56 -27.48
N GLY A 205 -10.47 -21.77 -27.82
CA GLY A 205 -11.88 -22.20 -27.72
C GLY A 205 -12.50 -22.07 -26.33
N GLU A 206 -11.80 -21.44 -25.38
CA GLU A 206 -12.31 -21.11 -24.05
C GLU A 206 -12.28 -19.60 -23.81
N ARG A 207 -13.19 -19.11 -22.95
CA ARG A 207 -13.12 -17.74 -22.45
C ARG A 207 -12.13 -17.65 -21.30
N ARG A 208 -11.08 -16.85 -21.46
CA ARG A 208 -10.05 -16.60 -20.43
C ARG A 208 -10.23 -15.20 -19.87
N GLY A 209 -10.19 -15.04 -18.55
CA GLY A 209 -10.38 -13.75 -17.90
C GLY A 209 -10.61 -13.84 -16.39
N TYR A 210 -11.02 -12.73 -15.78
CA TYR A 210 -11.03 -12.56 -14.32
C TYR A 210 -12.40 -12.09 -13.80
N HIS A 211 -13.45 -12.86 -14.06
CA HIS A 211 -14.75 -12.69 -13.38
C HIS A 211 -14.63 -12.87 -11.87
N LYS A 212 -13.81 -13.83 -11.44
CA LYS A 212 -13.25 -13.81 -10.08
C LYS A 212 -11.97 -12.97 -10.15
N PRO A 213 -11.93 -11.80 -9.50
CA PRO A 213 -10.81 -10.88 -9.63
C PRO A 213 -9.59 -11.41 -8.88
N ILE A 214 -8.43 -10.86 -9.22
CA ILE A 214 -7.34 -10.78 -8.26
C ILE A 214 -7.54 -9.47 -7.50
N MET A 215 -7.69 -9.56 -6.19
CA MET A 215 -7.53 -8.42 -5.28
C MET A 215 -6.38 -8.78 -4.36
N ILE A 216 -5.27 -8.06 -4.50
CA ILE A 216 -4.04 -8.30 -3.74
C ILE A 216 -3.75 -7.09 -2.86
N ALA A 217 -3.40 -7.36 -1.61
CA ALA A 217 -2.93 -6.37 -0.66
C ALA A 217 -1.63 -6.89 -0.05
N GLY A 218 -0.70 -6.01 0.23
CA GLY A 218 0.59 -6.36 0.79
C GLY A 218 1.26 -5.15 1.39
N GLY A 219 2.43 -5.38 1.95
CA GLY A 219 3.22 -4.30 2.49
C GLY A 219 4.48 -4.79 3.16
N TYR A 220 5.12 -3.82 3.81
CA TYR A 220 6.21 -4.09 4.69
C TYR A 220 6.17 -3.19 5.92
N GLY A 221 6.84 -3.67 6.96
CA GLY A 221 6.93 -3.02 8.26
C GLY A 221 8.30 -3.18 8.88
N ASN A 222 8.41 -2.74 10.14
CA ASN A 222 9.63 -2.94 10.91
C ASN A 222 9.42 -3.75 12.18
N ILE A 223 10.42 -4.57 12.50
CA ILE A 223 10.47 -5.41 13.69
C ILE A 223 11.84 -5.25 14.38
N ARG A 224 11.82 -5.40 15.70
CA ARG A 224 13.02 -5.34 16.54
C ARG A 224 13.68 -6.72 16.59
N GLU A 225 15.01 -6.77 16.61
CA GLU A 225 15.78 -8.03 16.54
C GLU A 225 15.35 -9.07 17.59
N GLU A 226 15.21 -8.68 18.86
CA GLU A 226 14.84 -9.59 19.94
C GLU A 226 13.37 -10.06 19.90
N HIS A 227 12.55 -9.51 18.99
CA HIS A 227 11.14 -9.85 18.84
C HIS A 227 10.87 -10.67 17.59
N VAL A 228 11.86 -10.97 16.75
CA VAL A 228 11.66 -11.77 15.53
C VAL A 228 11.19 -13.18 15.84
N ASP A 229 11.80 -13.83 16.83
CA ASP A 229 11.48 -15.20 17.21
C ASP A 229 10.23 -15.29 18.10
N LYS A 230 9.40 -16.31 17.84
CA LYS A 230 8.27 -16.71 18.69
C LYS A 230 8.67 -17.93 19.55
N PRO A 231 9.16 -17.74 20.78
CA PRO A 231 9.48 -18.85 21.67
C PRO A 231 8.21 -19.55 22.18
N GLU A 232 8.34 -20.84 22.52
CA GLU A 232 7.31 -21.56 23.27
C GLU A 232 7.02 -20.86 24.62
N PHE A 233 5.78 -20.94 25.07
CA PHE A 233 5.36 -20.39 26.37
C PHE A 233 4.89 -21.50 27.32
N LYS A 234 4.86 -21.19 28.62
CA LYS A 234 4.57 -22.17 29.66
C LYS A 234 3.05 -22.31 29.91
N PRO A 235 2.59 -23.49 30.37
CA PRO A 235 1.26 -23.63 30.95
C PRO A 235 0.98 -22.54 32.00
N GLY A 236 -0.26 -22.07 32.05
CA GLY A 236 -0.68 -20.95 32.88
C GLY A 236 -0.67 -19.58 32.18
N ALA A 237 -0.05 -19.46 30.99
CA ALA A 237 -0.16 -18.26 30.16
C ALA A 237 -1.64 -17.95 29.85
N LYS A 238 -2.01 -16.68 29.93
CA LYS A 238 -3.37 -16.23 29.65
C LYS A 238 -3.55 -16.05 28.15
N LEU A 239 -4.65 -16.60 27.64
CA LEU A 239 -5.01 -16.54 26.23
C LEU A 239 -5.99 -15.39 26.05
N VAL A 240 -5.64 -14.47 25.15
CA VAL A 240 -6.31 -13.19 24.98
C VAL A 240 -6.86 -13.09 23.57
N VAL A 241 -8.06 -12.54 23.43
CA VAL A 241 -8.53 -11.94 22.17
C VAL A 241 -8.41 -10.42 22.31
N LEU A 242 -7.68 -9.78 21.40
CA LEU A 242 -7.53 -8.33 21.29
C LEU A 242 -8.31 -7.85 20.06
N GLY A 243 -9.08 -6.77 20.21
CA GLY A 243 -9.78 -6.10 19.11
C GLY A 243 -11.29 -6.27 19.10
N GLY A 244 -11.88 -6.34 17.91
CA GLY A 244 -13.33 -6.22 17.69
C GLY A 244 -14.17 -7.33 18.33
N PRO A 245 -15.42 -7.04 18.74
CA PRO A 245 -16.36 -8.05 19.18
C PRO A 245 -16.80 -8.96 18.02
N ALA A 246 -17.12 -10.21 18.35
CA ALA A 246 -17.67 -11.17 17.40
C ALA A 246 -19.05 -10.74 16.89
N MET A 247 -19.31 -11.05 15.62
CA MET A 247 -20.56 -10.88 14.88
C MET A 247 -20.69 -12.05 13.91
N LEU A 248 -21.90 -12.32 13.39
CA LEU A 248 -22.12 -13.40 12.43
C LEU A 248 -21.66 -12.98 11.03
N ILE A 249 -20.33 -12.97 10.85
CA ILE A 249 -19.65 -12.53 9.63
C ILE A 249 -18.75 -13.67 9.14
N GLY A 250 -18.72 -13.92 7.83
CA GLY A 250 -17.71 -14.80 7.24
C GLY A 250 -17.80 -16.27 7.65
N LEU A 251 -18.89 -16.73 8.29
CA LEU A 251 -18.99 -18.11 8.75
C LEU A 251 -18.88 -19.06 7.57
N GLY A 252 -17.77 -19.79 7.46
CA GLY A 252 -17.54 -20.65 6.31
C GLY A 252 -16.49 -20.16 5.31
N GLY A 253 -15.93 -18.96 5.47
CA GLY A 253 -15.14 -18.26 4.44
C GLY A 253 -13.96 -19.05 3.89
N GLY A 254 -13.20 -19.75 4.73
CA GLY A 254 -12.11 -20.65 4.28
C GLY A 254 -12.58 -21.79 3.36
N ALA A 255 -13.77 -22.34 3.60
CA ALA A 255 -14.39 -23.35 2.73
C ALA A 255 -14.99 -22.74 1.46
N ALA A 256 -15.66 -21.58 1.57
CA ALA A 256 -16.27 -20.89 0.43
C ALA A 256 -15.22 -20.41 -0.59
N SER A 257 -14.10 -19.86 -0.12
CA SER A 257 -12.97 -19.43 -0.97
C SER A 257 -12.28 -20.58 -1.71
N SER A 258 -12.39 -21.81 -1.18
CA SER A 258 -11.84 -23.04 -1.75
C SER A 258 -12.69 -23.62 -2.90
N MET A 259 -13.86 -23.04 -3.22
CA MET A 259 -14.77 -23.53 -4.26
C MET A 259 -14.79 -22.66 -5.53
N THR A 260 -15.23 -23.24 -6.66
CA THR A 260 -15.48 -22.51 -7.92
C THR A 260 -16.58 -21.48 -7.71
N THR A 261 -16.32 -20.23 -8.10
CA THR A 261 -17.29 -19.14 -7.94
C THR A 261 -18.44 -19.37 -8.90
N GLY A 262 -19.65 -19.40 -8.35
CA GLY A 262 -20.86 -19.47 -9.13
C GLY A 262 -21.63 -20.80 -9.20
N SER A 263 -21.52 -21.63 -8.17
CA SER A 263 -22.46 -22.74 -7.98
C SER A 263 -23.12 -22.73 -6.59
N SER A 264 -23.00 -21.61 -5.84
CA SER A 264 -23.50 -21.44 -4.46
C SER A 264 -24.98 -21.05 -4.39
N SER A 265 -25.60 -21.29 -3.22
CA SER A 265 -26.90 -20.75 -2.81
C SER A 265 -26.75 -19.32 -2.26
N ALA A 266 -27.83 -18.53 -2.28
CA ALA A 266 -27.83 -17.15 -1.77
C ALA A 266 -27.34 -17.01 -0.32
N ASP A 267 -27.62 -17.99 0.54
CA ASP A 267 -27.16 -18.00 1.94
C ASP A 267 -25.62 -18.07 2.06
N LEU A 268 -24.94 -18.75 1.13
CA LEU A 268 -23.47 -18.83 1.09
C LEU A 268 -22.84 -17.52 0.58
N ASP A 269 -23.56 -16.77 -0.26
CA ASP A 269 -23.10 -15.49 -0.78
C ASP A 269 -23.22 -14.39 0.29
N PHE A 270 -24.27 -14.41 1.14
CA PHE A 270 -24.35 -13.55 2.33
C PHE A 270 -23.23 -13.82 3.32
N ALA A 271 -22.86 -15.08 3.54
CA ALA A 271 -21.72 -15.44 4.38
C ALA A 271 -20.37 -14.95 3.83
N SER A 272 -20.30 -14.55 2.56
CA SER A 272 -19.08 -14.02 1.92
C SER A 272 -18.99 -12.49 2.00
N VAL A 273 -20.02 -11.79 2.49
CA VAL A 273 -19.98 -10.34 2.71
C VAL A 273 -19.15 -10.05 3.95
N GLN A 274 -18.05 -9.33 3.76
CA GLN A 274 -17.12 -8.95 4.83
C GLN A 274 -17.51 -7.60 5.45
N ARG A 275 -16.83 -7.22 6.54
CA ARG A 275 -17.02 -5.92 7.21
C ARG A 275 -15.67 -5.43 7.73
N GLN A 276 -15.34 -4.18 7.44
CA GLN A 276 -14.14 -3.52 7.97
C GLN A 276 -14.48 -2.46 9.03
N ASN A 277 -13.57 -2.30 9.99
CA ASN A 277 -13.54 -1.18 10.94
C ASN A 277 -12.08 -0.81 11.28
N PRO A 278 -11.38 -0.10 10.37
CA PRO A 278 -9.94 0.13 10.47
C PRO A 278 -9.51 0.86 11.75
N GLU A 279 -10.36 1.72 12.33
CA GLU A 279 -10.09 2.40 13.60
C GLU A 279 -9.86 1.43 14.78
N ILE A 280 -10.59 0.30 14.82
CA ILE A 280 -10.36 -0.76 15.83
C ILE A 280 -8.99 -1.38 15.62
N GLU A 281 -8.62 -1.65 14.38
CA GLU A 281 -7.32 -2.25 14.08
C GLU A 281 -6.18 -1.28 14.39
N ARG A 282 -6.37 0.03 14.17
CA ARG A 282 -5.40 1.04 14.64
C ARG A 282 -5.25 1.01 16.16
N ARG A 283 -6.33 0.90 16.92
CA ARG A 283 -6.25 0.76 18.39
C ARG A 283 -5.51 -0.52 18.80
N CYS A 284 -5.71 -1.62 18.08
CA CYS A 284 -4.93 -2.85 18.30
C CYS A 284 -3.44 -2.61 18.03
N GLN A 285 -3.12 -1.94 16.92
CA GLN A 285 -1.74 -1.62 16.58
C GLN A 285 -1.07 -0.73 17.62
N GLU A 286 -1.77 0.25 18.22
CA GLU A 286 -1.22 1.06 19.33
C GLU A 286 -0.90 0.22 20.59
N VAL A 287 -1.67 -0.84 20.85
CA VAL A 287 -1.38 -1.80 21.92
C VAL A 287 -0.15 -2.62 21.58
N ILE A 288 -0.08 -3.16 20.36
CA ILE A 288 1.07 -3.93 19.87
C ILE A 288 2.33 -3.06 19.91
N ASP A 289 2.21 -1.80 19.50
CA ASP A 289 3.28 -0.82 19.49
C ASP A 289 3.85 -0.59 20.89
N GLN A 290 3.00 -0.31 21.87
CA GLN A 290 3.46 -0.17 23.25
C GLN A 290 4.02 -1.45 23.86
N CYS A 291 3.61 -2.62 23.37
CA CYS A 291 4.17 -3.89 23.81
C CYS A 291 5.62 -4.07 23.31
N TRP A 292 5.89 -3.90 22.02
CA TRP A 292 7.26 -4.05 21.51
C TRP A 292 8.18 -2.90 21.96
N GLN A 293 7.65 -1.69 22.17
CA GLN A 293 8.44 -0.55 22.67
C GLN A 293 9.03 -0.77 24.07
N LEU A 294 8.51 -1.75 24.83
CA LEU A 294 9.04 -2.16 26.14
C LEU A 294 10.33 -3.01 26.05
N GLY A 295 10.79 -3.38 24.84
CA GLY A 295 11.99 -4.19 24.63
C GLY A 295 11.90 -5.53 25.33
N ASP A 296 12.84 -5.82 26.22
CA ASP A 296 12.87 -7.06 27.02
C ASP A 296 11.61 -7.25 27.91
N ASN A 297 10.92 -6.16 28.26
CA ASN A 297 9.71 -6.19 29.08
C ASN A 297 8.41 -6.31 28.27
N ASN A 298 8.51 -6.64 26.98
CA ASN A 298 7.37 -6.88 26.11
C ASN A 298 6.47 -7.99 26.71
N PRO A 299 5.21 -7.69 27.05
CA PRO A 299 4.30 -8.64 27.71
C PRO A 299 3.80 -9.75 26.77
N ILE A 300 3.95 -9.57 25.45
CA ILE A 300 3.54 -10.54 24.44
C ILE A 300 4.53 -11.71 24.47
N ALA A 301 4.03 -12.89 24.86
CA ALA A 301 4.78 -14.13 24.72
C ALA A 301 4.63 -14.69 23.30
N PHE A 302 3.42 -14.57 22.74
CA PHE A 302 3.07 -15.02 21.40
C PHE A 302 1.89 -14.18 20.89
N ILE A 303 1.85 -13.89 19.59
CA ILE A 303 0.72 -13.21 18.93
C ILE A 303 0.46 -13.89 17.58
N HIS A 304 -0.80 -13.89 17.14
CA HIS A 304 -1.24 -14.37 15.84
C HIS A 304 -2.44 -13.53 15.36
N ASP A 305 -2.59 -13.36 14.04
CA ASP A 305 -3.78 -12.76 13.45
C ASP A 305 -5.01 -13.65 13.66
N VAL A 306 -6.21 -13.07 13.48
CA VAL A 306 -7.44 -13.83 13.29
C VAL A 306 -7.97 -13.56 11.89
N GLY A 307 -7.98 -14.61 11.07
CA GLY A 307 -8.49 -14.61 9.69
C GLY A 307 -9.46 -15.77 9.44
N ALA A 308 -9.17 -16.59 8.43
CA ALA A 308 -10.02 -17.70 8.01
C ALA A 308 -10.28 -18.71 9.15
N GLY A 309 -11.55 -19.08 9.34
CA GLY A 309 -11.99 -19.95 10.44
C GLY A 309 -12.05 -19.27 11.82
N GLY A 310 -11.69 -17.99 11.94
CA GLY A 310 -11.85 -17.22 13.16
C GLY A 310 -11.05 -17.76 14.35
N LEU A 311 -11.63 -17.66 15.55
CA LEU A 311 -11.01 -18.14 16.79
C LEU A 311 -10.79 -19.66 16.78
N SER A 312 -11.61 -20.39 16.02
CA SER A 312 -11.50 -21.84 15.86
C SER A 312 -10.22 -22.29 15.17
N ASN A 313 -9.57 -21.40 14.40
CA ASN A 313 -8.25 -21.65 13.85
C ASN A 313 -7.16 -20.99 14.71
N ALA A 314 -7.30 -19.69 14.96
CA ALA A 314 -6.25 -18.88 15.56
C ALA A 314 -5.87 -19.29 16.99
N LEU A 315 -6.84 -19.58 17.88
CA LEU A 315 -6.53 -19.97 19.27
C LEU A 315 -5.90 -21.37 19.35
N PRO A 316 -6.41 -22.40 18.64
CA PRO A 316 -5.72 -23.68 18.55
C PRO A 316 -4.32 -23.61 17.93
N GLU A 317 -4.09 -22.80 16.90
CA GLU A 317 -2.76 -22.60 16.30
C GLU A 317 -1.81 -21.94 17.29
N LEU A 318 -2.24 -20.88 17.98
CA LEU A 318 -1.44 -20.19 18.99
C LEU A 318 -0.96 -21.12 20.11
N VAL A 319 -1.83 -21.98 20.67
CA VAL A 319 -1.40 -22.93 21.73
C VAL A 319 -0.58 -24.08 21.18
N LYS A 320 -0.83 -24.52 19.93
CA LYS A 320 -0.03 -25.55 19.26
C LYS A 320 1.41 -25.09 19.06
N ASP A 321 1.57 -23.90 18.48
CA ASP A 321 2.88 -23.36 18.13
C ASP A 321 3.59 -22.81 19.36
N GLY A 322 2.84 -22.39 20.38
CA GLY A 322 3.34 -22.08 21.71
C GLY A 322 3.76 -23.30 22.56
N GLY A 323 3.56 -24.53 22.08
CA GLY A 323 4.01 -25.72 22.80
C GLY A 323 3.11 -26.16 23.95
N THR A 324 1.82 -25.80 23.98
CA THR A 324 0.85 -26.16 25.04
C THR A 324 -0.45 -26.77 24.46
N GLY A 325 -1.44 -27.05 25.32
CA GLY A 325 -2.86 -27.08 24.93
C GLY A 325 -3.59 -25.84 25.45
N GLY A 326 -4.92 -25.83 25.41
CA GLY A 326 -5.72 -24.66 25.76
C GLY A 326 -7.09 -25.01 26.34
N ARG A 327 -7.46 -24.30 27.41
CA ARG A 327 -8.83 -24.29 27.96
C ARG A 327 -9.41 -22.90 27.80
N PHE A 328 -10.55 -22.80 27.14
CA PHE A 328 -11.22 -21.57 26.76
C PHE A 328 -12.62 -21.50 27.36
N ASP A 329 -13.03 -20.30 27.76
CA ASP A 329 -14.41 -19.99 28.13
C ASP A 329 -15.07 -19.22 26.98
N LEU A 330 -16.05 -19.85 26.35
CA LEU A 330 -16.76 -19.29 25.21
C LEU A 330 -17.48 -17.98 25.56
N ARG A 331 -17.98 -17.85 26.80
CA ARG A 331 -18.75 -16.67 27.23
C ARG A 331 -17.88 -15.49 27.63
N SER A 332 -16.56 -15.69 27.69
CA SER A 332 -15.57 -14.62 27.82
C SER A 332 -15.21 -13.97 26.48
N VAL A 333 -15.58 -14.56 25.33
CA VAL A 333 -15.36 -13.94 24.01
C VAL A 333 -16.27 -12.71 23.85
N PRO A 334 -15.73 -11.52 23.51
CA PRO A 334 -16.54 -10.34 23.24
C PRO A 334 -17.50 -10.61 22.07
N ASN A 335 -18.79 -10.30 22.25
CA ASN A 335 -19.84 -10.64 21.29
C ASN A 335 -20.92 -9.55 21.27
N ASP A 336 -21.13 -8.95 20.09
CA ASP A 336 -22.18 -7.93 19.86
C ASP A 336 -23.50 -8.54 19.37
N GLU A 337 -23.52 -9.85 19.09
CA GLU A 337 -24.71 -10.61 18.70
C GLU A 337 -25.02 -11.71 19.72
N PRO A 338 -25.75 -11.40 20.81
CA PRO A 338 -25.97 -12.35 21.91
C PRO A 338 -26.80 -13.59 21.52
N GLY A 339 -27.40 -13.59 20.33
CA GLY A 339 -28.14 -14.73 19.77
C GLY A 339 -27.26 -15.81 19.12
N MET A 340 -25.96 -15.56 18.92
CA MET A 340 -25.05 -16.51 18.27
C MET A 340 -24.91 -17.82 19.07
N SER A 341 -25.01 -18.93 18.35
CA SER A 341 -24.70 -20.27 18.81
C SER A 341 -23.20 -20.47 19.07
N PRO A 342 -22.80 -21.54 19.77
CA PRO A 342 -21.39 -21.81 20.02
C PRO A 342 -20.52 -21.91 18.77
N VAL A 343 -21.04 -22.53 17.70
CA VAL A 343 -20.31 -22.63 16.42
C VAL A 343 -20.11 -21.27 15.78
N GLU A 344 -21.11 -20.40 15.85
CA GLU A 344 -21.05 -19.05 15.29
C GLU A 344 -20.05 -18.19 16.08
N ILE A 345 -20.07 -18.21 17.42
CA ILE A 345 -19.13 -17.43 18.26
C ILE A 345 -17.68 -17.87 17.99
N TRP A 346 -17.46 -19.17 17.84
CA TRP A 346 -16.12 -19.74 17.70
C TRP A 346 -15.56 -19.63 16.28
N CYS A 347 -16.41 -19.74 15.25
CA CYS A 347 -15.98 -19.91 13.85
C CYS A 347 -16.27 -18.70 12.94
N ASN A 348 -16.85 -17.60 13.43
CA ASN A 348 -17.01 -16.39 12.62
C ASN A 348 -15.65 -15.77 12.26
N GLU A 349 -15.61 -15.14 11.09
CA GLU A 349 -14.44 -14.43 10.57
C GLU A 349 -14.64 -12.91 10.73
N ALA A 350 -15.23 -12.48 11.85
CA ALA A 350 -15.26 -11.06 12.21
C ALA A 350 -13.83 -10.49 12.26
N GLN A 351 -13.68 -9.26 11.78
CA GLN A 351 -12.39 -8.64 11.48
C GLN A 351 -11.78 -7.91 12.70
N GLU A 352 -10.60 -7.34 12.49
CA GLU A 352 -9.86 -6.55 13.48
C GLU A 352 -9.61 -7.28 14.80
N ARG A 353 -9.24 -8.56 14.74
CA ARG A 353 -8.94 -9.40 15.91
C ARG A 353 -7.55 -10.02 15.83
N TYR A 354 -6.92 -10.11 17.00
CA TYR A 354 -5.66 -10.81 17.24
C TYR A 354 -5.83 -11.77 18.42
N VAL A 355 -5.04 -12.84 18.44
CA VAL A 355 -4.93 -13.71 19.61
C VAL A 355 -3.54 -13.62 20.20
N LEU A 356 -3.44 -13.56 21.53
CA LEU A 356 -2.16 -13.42 22.24
C LEU A 356 -2.04 -14.40 23.41
N ALA A 357 -0.81 -14.80 23.69
CA ALA A 357 -0.42 -15.39 24.97
C ALA A 357 0.30 -14.33 25.81
N ILE A 358 -0.20 -14.09 27.03
CA ILE A 358 0.40 -13.17 28.00
C ILE A 358 0.76 -13.93 29.27
N ASN A 359 2.01 -13.79 29.73
CA ASN A 359 2.43 -14.43 30.97
C ASN A 359 1.66 -13.85 32.18
N PRO A 360 1.32 -14.65 33.21
CA PRO A 360 0.52 -14.17 34.34
C PRO A 360 1.06 -12.92 35.03
N VAL A 361 2.39 -12.77 35.07
CA VAL A 361 3.07 -11.63 35.70
C VAL A 361 2.91 -10.32 34.92
N ASP A 362 2.58 -10.40 33.63
CA ASP A 362 2.48 -9.26 32.72
C ASP A 362 1.02 -8.87 32.39
N VAL A 363 0.04 -9.64 32.84
CA VAL A 363 -1.39 -9.41 32.54
C VAL A 363 -1.82 -7.99 32.91
N GLU A 364 -1.52 -7.51 34.12
CA GLU A 364 -1.95 -6.17 34.54
C GLU A 364 -1.24 -5.06 33.75
N ARG A 365 0.00 -5.29 33.30
CA ARG A 365 0.70 -4.36 32.39
C ARG A 365 -0.03 -4.30 31.05
N PHE A 366 -0.38 -5.46 30.48
CA PHE A 366 -1.11 -5.54 29.21
C PHE A 366 -2.49 -4.87 29.29
N LYS A 367 -3.25 -5.11 30.36
CA LYS A 367 -4.55 -4.46 30.58
C LYS A 367 -4.45 -2.93 30.61
N ALA A 368 -3.46 -2.40 31.34
CA ALA A 368 -3.25 -0.96 31.44
C ALA A 368 -2.93 -0.32 30.08
N ILE A 369 -2.18 -1.03 29.22
CA ILE A 369 -1.92 -0.59 27.83
C ILE A 369 -3.24 -0.56 27.04
N CYS A 370 -4.02 -1.65 27.07
CA CYS A 370 -5.30 -1.72 26.36
C CYS A 370 -6.28 -0.63 26.80
N GLU A 371 -6.40 -0.40 28.10
CA GLU A 371 -7.27 0.65 28.67
C GLU A 371 -6.84 2.05 28.27
N ARG A 372 -5.53 2.31 28.18
CA ARG A 372 -5.01 3.60 27.71
C ARG A 372 -5.38 3.85 26.24
N GLU A 373 -5.25 2.84 25.39
CA GLU A 373 -5.54 2.92 23.95
C GLU A 373 -7.00 2.68 23.60
N ARG A 374 -7.85 2.43 24.61
CA ARG A 374 -9.27 2.06 24.44
C ARG A 374 -9.43 0.83 23.56
N CYS A 375 -8.43 -0.05 23.49
CA CYS A 375 -8.54 -1.25 22.68
C CYS A 375 -9.33 -2.32 23.45
N PRO A 376 -10.42 -2.88 22.89
CA PRO A 376 -11.15 -3.94 23.55
C PRO A 376 -10.28 -5.19 23.63
N TYR A 377 -10.37 -5.92 24.74
CA TYR A 377 -9.67 -7.18 24.92
C TYR A 377 -10.47 -8.08 25.86
N ALA A 378 -10.22 -9.38 25.78
CA ALA A 378 -10.76 -10.34 26.73
C ALA A 378 -9.76 -11.47 27.02
N LEU A 379 -9.68 -11.86 28.29
CA LEU A 379 -9.00 -13.08 28.72
C LEU A 379 -9.97 -14.24 28.49
N VAL A 380 -9.79 -14.97 27.39
CA VAL A 380 -10.72 -16.02 26.95
C VAL A 380 -10.31 -17.41 27.41
N GLY A 381 -9.12 -17.56 28.00
CA GLY A 381 -8.64 -18.88 28.41
C GLY A 381 -7.27 -18.91 29.07
N GLU A 382 -6.77 -20.12 29.25
CA GLU A 382 -5.46 -20.41 29.82
C GLU A 382 -4.78 -21.56 29.09
N ALA A 383 -3.48 -21.43 28.87
CA ALA A 383 -2.62 -22.46 28.32
C ALA A 383 -2.46 -23.62 29.30
N THR A 384 -2.52 -24.85 28.82
CA THR A 384 -2.46 -26.07 29.65
C THR A 384 -1.31 -26.98 29.26
N GLU A 385 -0.81 -27.79 30.19
CA GLU A 385 0.25 -28.78 29.90
C GLU A 385 -0.28 -29.92 29.00
N GLU A 386 -1.53 -30.33 29.22
CA GLU A 386 -2.20 -31.35 28.43
C GLU A 386 -2.42 -30.87 26.98
N LYS A 387 -2.05 -31.69 25.99
CA LYS A 387 -2.21 -31.39 24.55
C LYS A 387 -3.66 -31.54 24.08
N HIS A 388 -4.51 -30.72 24.65
CA HIS A 388 -5.96 -30.81 24.52
C HIS A 388 -6.57 -29.42 24.28
N ILE A 389 -7.63 -29.36 23.47
CA ILE A 389 -8.44 -28.15 23.23
C ILE A 389 -9.79 -28.37 23.90
N MET A 390 -10.09 -27.54 24.89
CA MET A 390 -11.37 -27.54 25.59
C MET A 390 -12.00 -26.16 25.51
N VAL A 391 -13.21 -26.06 24.98
CA VAL A 391 -14.03 -24.85 25.01
C VAL A 391 -15.24 -25.16 25.88
N SER A 392 -15.37 -24.46 27.00
CA SER A 392 -16.52 -24.57 27.91
C SER A 392 -17.53 -23.46 27.66
N ASP A 393 -18.80 -23.75 27.90
CA ASP A 393 -19.89 -22.79 27.86
C ASP A 393 -20.72 -22.87 29.15
N ASP A 394 -20.45 -21.94 30.06
CA ASP A 394 -21.13 -21.86 31.36
C ASP A 394 -22.62 -21.52 31.24
N HIS A 395 -23.05 -20.88 30.15
CA HIS A 395 -24.45 -20.54 29.93
C HIS A 395 -25.31 -21.81 29.71
N PHE A 396 -24.77 -22.79 28.99
CA PHE A 396 -25.43 -24.08 28.74
C PHE A 396 -24.90 -25.23 29.61
N GLY A 397 -23.87 -25.00 30.41
CA GLY A 397 -23.25 -26.00 31.28
C GLY A 397 -22.68 -27.19 30.51
N ASN A 398 -22.13 -26.94 29.31
CA ASN A 398 -21.57 -27.97 28.42
C ASN A 398 -20.20 -27.57 27.85
N ASN A 399 -19.60 -28.46 27.07
CA ASN A 399 -18.33 -28.24 26.37
C ASN A 399 -18.56 -28.32 24.86
N PRO A 400 -18.72 -27.20 24.14
CA PRO A 400 -18.85 -27.21 22.69
C PRO A 400 -17.68 -27.86 21.95
N VAL A 401 -16.46 -27.81 22.50
CA VAL A 401 -15.26 -28.47 21.96
C VAL A 401 -14.52 -29.21 23.08
N ASP A 402 -14.21 -30.47 22.85
CA ASP A 402 -13.46 -31.32 23.80
C ASP A 402 -12.59 -32.32 23.03
N LEU A 403 -11.49 -31.84 22.42
CA LEU A 403 -10.69 -32.62 21.49
C LEU A 403 -9.19 -32.69 21.86
N PRO A 404 -8.58 -33.88 21.78
CA PRO A 404 -7.12 -34.00 21.71
C PRO A 404 -6.59 -33.28 20.47
N MET A 405 -5.49 -32.55 20.60
CA MET A 405 -4.92 -31.78 19.49
C MET A 405 -4.50 -32.67 18.30
N SER A 406 -4.15 -33.92 18.55
CA SER A 406 -3.82 -34.90 17.51
C SER A 406 -4.99 -35.23 16.59
N VAL A 407 -6.23 -35.03 17.03
CA VAL A 407 -7.43 -35.22 16.21
C VAL A 407 -7.65 -34.02 15.30
N LEU A 408 -7.51 -32.80 15.84
CA LEU A 408 -7.70 -31.56 15.08
C LEU A 408 -6.59 -31.33 14.05
N PHE A 409 -5.34 -31.52 14.47
CA PHE A 409 -4.15 -31.29 13.65
C PHE A 409 -3.60 -32.55 12.99
N GLY A 410 -4.29 -33.68 13.11
CA GLY A 410 -3.91 -34.95 12.52
C GLY A 410 -3.68 -34.83 11.01
N LYS A 411 -2.63 -35.49 10.50
CA LYS A 411 -2.28 -35.43 9.08
C LYS A 411 -3.16 -36.39 8.28
N ALA A 412 -4.02 -35.86 7.42
CA ALA A 412 -4.59 -36.64 6.32
C ALA A 412 -3.45 -37.13 5.38
N PRO A 413 -3.66 -38.22 4.61
CA PRO A 413 -2.69 -38.66 3.62
C PRO A 413 -2.28 -37.52 2.67
N LYS A 414 -0.99 -37.45 2.30
CA LYS A 414 -0.46 -36.45 1.36
C LYS A 414 -1.26 -36.51 0.06
N MET A 415 -1.76 -35.37 -0.42
CA MET A 415 -2.44 -35.28 -1.71
C MET A 415 -1.49 -35.73 -2.83
N HIS A 416 -2.03 -36.41 -3.83
CA HIS A 416 -1.33 -36.75 -5.06
C HIS A 416 -2.10 -36.16 -6.25
N ARG A 417 -1.41 -35.48 -7.15
CA ARG A 417 -1.99 -34.85 -8.35
C ARG A 417 -1.32 -35.39 -9.60
N THR A 418 -2.14 -35.65 -10.62
CA THR A 418 -1.67 -36.01 -11.95
C THR A 418 -2.08 -34.91 -12.90
N ALA A 419 -1.12 -34.37 -13.65
CA ALA A 419 -1.36 -33.35 -14.66
C ALA A 419 -0.68 -33.73 -15.98
N THR A 420 -1.16 -33.14 -17.06
CA THR A 420 -0.64 -33.40 -18.40
C THR A 420 -0.54 -32.07 -19.13
N LYS A 421 0.56 -31.90 -19.86
CA LYS A 421 0.77 -30.73 -20.70
C LYS A 421 -0.32 -30.65 -21.76
N LEU A 422 -0.89 -29.46 -21.92
CA LEU A 422 -1.81 -29.16 -23.01
C LEU A 422 -1.09 -28.29 -24.04
N ASP A 423 -0.75 -28.88 -25.19
CA ASP A 423 -0.14 -28.15 -26.30
C ASP A 423 -1.21 -27.31 -27.00
N ILE A 424 -1.29 -26.04 -26.63
CA ILE A 424 -2.14 -25.05 -27.30
C ILE A 424 -1.26 -24.27 -28.28
N ALA A 425 -1.57 -24.35 -29.57
CA ALA A 425 -0.92 -23.51 -30.57
C ALA A 425 -1.54 -22.10 -30.54
N GLY A 426 -0.74 -21.09 -30.22
CA GLY A 426 -1.11 -19.70 -30.44
C GLY A 426 -1.24 -19.39 -31.94
N GLY A 427 -1.98 -18.33 -32.26
CA GLY A 427 -1.99 -17.80 -33.63
C GLY A 427 -0.80 -16.87 -33.85
N SER A 428 -0.18 -16.90 -35.03
CA SER A 428 0.88 -15.94 -35.38
C SER A 428 0.34 -14.50 -35.35
N PHE A 429 1.09 -13.56 -34.77
CA PHE A 429 0.74 -12.14 -34.75
C PHE A 429 1.77 -11.31 -35.54
N ALA A 430 1.29 -10.51 -36.50
CA ALA A 430 2.14 -9.70 -37.38
C ALA A 430 1.93 -8.20 -37.15
N ALA A 431 2.67 -7.64 -36.19
CA ALA A 431 2.54 -6.24 -35.77
C ALA A 431 2.79 -5.23 -36.91
N GLU A 432 3.64 -5.57 -37.89
CA GLU A 432 4.02 -4.73 -39.04
C GLU A 432 2.84 -4.38 -39.97
N SER A 433 1.77 -5.17 -39.91
CA SER A 433 0.58 -4.98 -40.73
C SER A 433 -0.39 -3.93 -40.15
N LEU A 434 -0.17 -3.51 -38.91
CA LEU A 434 -1.02 -2.58 -38.19
C LEU A 434 -0.65 -1.12 -38.48
N ASP A 435 -1.63 -0.22 -38.36
CA ASP A 435 -1.39 1.21 -38.41
C ASP A 435 -0.79 1.70 -37.08
N ILE A 436 0.33 2.41 -37.14
CA ILE A 436 1.02 2.90 -35.94
C ILE A 436 0.16 3.89 -35.14
N ASN A 437 -0.64 4.74 -35.79
CA ASN A 437 -1.47 5.71 -35.06
C ASN A 437 -2.53 4.96 -34.23
N ASP A 438 -3.28 4.06 -34.85
CA ASP A 438 -4.28 3.24 -34.15
C ASP A 438 -3.62 2.41 -33.04
N SER A 439 -2.45 1.82 -33.31
CA SER A 439 -1.69 1.01 -32.34
C SER A 439 -1.28 1.79 -31.10
N VAL A 440 -0.74 3.00 -31.25
CA VAL A 440 -0.34 3.86 -30.12
C VAL A 440 -1.55 4.23 -29.27
N PHE A 441 -2.62 4.75 -29.89
CA PHE A 441 -3.79 5.21 -29.14
C PHE A 441 -4.55 4.08 -28.44
N ARG A 442 -4.68 2.91 -29.05
CA ARG A 442 -5.30 1.75 -28.38
C ARG A 442 -4.46 1.25 -27.20
N THR A 443 -3.14 1.16 -27.39
CA THR A 443 -2.23 0.71 -26.33
C THR A 443 -2.30 1.64 -25.13
N LEU A 444 -2.22 2.96 -25.33
CA LEU A 444 -2.31 3.95 -24.24
C LEU A 444 -3.66 3.94 -23.51
N ARG A 445 -4.74 3.54 -24.17
CA ARG A 445 -6.08 3.41 -23.57
C ARG A 445 -6.29 2.10 -22.83
N HIS A 446 -5.44 1.09 -23.06
CA HIS A 446 -5.58 -0.18 -22.37
C HIS A 446 -5.36 0.03 -20.86
N PRO A 447 -6.26 -0.41 -19.97
CA PRO A 447 -6.18 -0.12 -18.54
C PRO A 447 -4.87 -0.51 -17.84
N ALA A 448 -4.15 -1.53 -18.35
CA ALA A 448 -2.81 -1.90 -17.87
C ALA A 448 -1.76 -0.81 -18.14
N VAL A 449 -1.89 -0.06 -19.23
CA VAL A 449 -0.98 1.02 -19.63
C VAL A 449 -1.49 2.38 -19.16
N ALA A 450 -2.79 2.65 -19.34
CA ALA A 450 -3.45 3.92 -19.03
C ALA A 450 -3.18 4.44 -17.61
N SER A 451 -3.37 5.75 -17.40
CA SER A 451 -3.19 6.41 -16.11
C SER A 451 -3.89 5.71 -14.97
N LYS A 452 -3.19 5.59 -13.83
CA LYS A 452 -3.71 4.99 -12.60
C LYS A 452 -4.17 6.03 -11.58
N SER A 453 -4.30 7.32 -11.95
CA SER A 453 -4.65 8.41 -11.00
C SER A 453 -5.85 8.07 -10.10
N PHE A 454 -6.93 7.48 -10.65
CA PHE A 454 -8.13 7.11 -9.89
C PHE A 454 -7.90 6.07 -8.77
N LEU A 455 -6.81 5.30 -8.84
CA LEU A 455 -6.41 4.32 -7.82
C LEU A 455 -5.46 4.92 -6.77
N ILE A 456 -4.75 5.98 -7.13
CA ILE A 456 -3.61 6.51 -6.37
C ILE A 456 -4.03 7.67 -5.46
N THR A 457 -4.86 8.58 -5.96
CA THR A 457 -5.21 9.81 -5.23
C THR A 457 -6.27 9.59 -4.15
N ILE A 458 -6.91 8.42 -4.14
CA ILE A 458 -7.87 8.00 -3.12
C ILE A 458 -7.22 7.45 -1.85
N GLY A 459 -5.94 7.04 -1.92
CA GLY A 459 -5.19 6.45 -0.82
C GLY A 459 -4.06 7.36 -0.35
N ASP A 460 -3.87 7.49 0.96
CA ASP A 460 -2.81 8.26 1.59
C ASP A 460 -1.43 7.81 1.08
N ARG A 461 -0.52 8.77 0.86
CA ARG A 461 0.86 8.54 0.38
C ARG A 461 1.91 9.27 1.20
N SER A 462 1.57 9.70 2.42
CA SER A 462 2.42 10.58 3.23
C SER A 462 2.38 10.27 4.73
N VAL A 463 1.32 9.63 5.23
CA VAL A 463 1.20 9.22 6.65
C VAL A 463 2.40 8.39 7.06
N SER A 464 2.85 8.59 8.31
CA SER A 464 4.15 8.21 8.90
C SER A 464 5.26 9.23 8.71
N GLY A 465 5.19 10.13 7.71
CA GLY A 465 6.29 11.04 7.38
C GLY A 465 7.58 10.31 7.01
N MET A 466 7.51 9.13 6.39
CA MET A 466 8.69 8.38 5.97
C MET A 466 8.73 8.08 4.47
N VAL A 467 7.69 8.43 3.71
CA VAL A 467 7.61 8.19 2.26
C VAL A 467 8.60 9.10 1.53
N ALA A 468 9.54 8.51 0.80
CA ALA A 468 10.52 9.23 -0.02
C ALA A 468 10.17 9.19 -1.52
N ARG A 469 9.58 8.08 -1.97
CA ARG A 469 9.09 7.93 -3.34
C ARG A 469 7.70 7.30 -3.34
N ASP A 470 6.70 8.11 -3.68
CA ASP A 470 5.36 7.66 -4.04
C ASP A 470 5.21 7.52 -5.56
N GLN A 471 4.04 7.06 -6.01
CA GLN A 471 3.71 6.83 -7.43
C GLN A 471 3.76 8.10 -8.28
N MET A 472 3.45 9.26 -7.69
CA MET A 472 3.36 10.53 -8.40
C MET A 472 4.76 11.14 -8.60
N VAL A 473 5.10 11.49 -9.84
CA VAL A 473 6.45 11.89 -10.24
C VAL A 473 6.49 13.32 -10.77
N GLY A 474 7.49 14.06 -10.31
CA GLY A 474 7.88 15.35 -10.87
C GLY A 474 6.90 16.50 -10.60
N PRO A 475 7.18 17.71 -11.13
CA PRO A 475 6.35 18.89 -10.94
C PRO A 475 4.89 18.71 -11.36
N TRP A 476 4.61 17.81 -12.29
CA TRP A 476 3.24 17.55 -12.79
C TRP A 476 2.55 16.38 -12.09
N GLN A 477 3.20 15.75 -11.10
CA GLN A 477 2.65 14.65 -10.30
C GLN A 477 2.05 13.51 -11.15
N ILE A 478 2.81 13.01 -12.12
CA ILE A 478 2.38 11.94 -13.05
C ILE A 478 2.55 10.56 -12.40
N PRO A 479 1.53 9.68 -12.38
CA PRO A 479 1.56 8.42 -11.64
C PRO A 479 2.35 7.30 -12.36
N VAL A 480 3.68 7.42 -12.45
CA VAL A 480 4.53 6.51 -13.24
C VAL A 480 5.80 6.02 -12.49
N ALA A 481 5.94 6.25 -11.19
CA ALA A 481 7.12 5.74 -10.48
C ALA A 481 7.18 4.20 -10.53
N ASP A 482 8.34 3.65 -10.92
CA ASP A 482 8.55 2.20 -11.04
C ASP A 482 8.54 1.47 -9.68
N CYS A 483 8.99 2.14 -8.62
CA CYS A 483 9.06 1.55 -7.29
C CYS A 483 8.72 2.54 -6.17
N ALA A 484 8.31 1.98 -5.04
CA ALA A 484 8.01 2.69 -3.82
C ALA A 484 9.22 2.69 -2.89
N VAL A 485 9.51 3.82 -2.25
CA VAL A 485 10.64 3.95 -1.30
C VAL A 485 10.21 4.70 -0.05
N THR A 486 10.56 4.15 1.11
CA THR A 486 10.46 4.83 2.41
C THR A 486 11.83 4.98 3.05
N THR A 487 11.97 5.94 3.96
CA THR A 487 13.11 6.00 4.88
C THR A 487 12.93 5.00 6.01
N VAL A 488 14.06 4.49 6.53
CA VAL A 488 14.04 3.58 7.69
C VAL A 488 13.47 4.29 8.92
N THR A 489 13.83 5.56 9.10
CA THR A 489 13.41 6.42 10.21
C THR A 489 13.66 7.91 9.89
N TYR A 490 13.23 8.81 10.78
CA TYR A 490 13.30 10.26 10.67
C TYR A 490 14.72 10.86 10.71
N ASP A 491 15.73 10.12 11.17
CA ASP A 491 17.13 10.58 11.22
C ASP A 491 18.06 9.84 10.23
N SER A 492 17.49 9.07 9.31
CA SER A 492 18.24 8.27 8.34
C SER A 492 17.97 8.67 6.89
N LEU A 493 18.94 8.33 6.03
CA LEU A 493 18.83 8.36 4.57
C LEU A 493 18.83 6.95 3.97
N ALA A 494 19.11 5.93 4.78
CA ALA A 494 18.79 4.56 4.42
C ALA A 494 17.26 4.37 4.39
N GLY A 495 16.81 3.40 3.61
CA GLY A 495 15.41 3.19 3.34
C GLY A 495 15.05 1.74 3.10
N GLU A 496 13.83 1.54 2.64
CA GLU A 496 13.30 0.28 2.17
C GLU A 496 12.51 0.53 0.87
N ALA A 497 12.63 -0.40 -0.09
CA ALA A 497 11.96 -0.32 -1.38
C ALA A 497 11.05 -1.53 -1.62
N MET A 498 9.98 -1.31 -2.39
CA MET A 498 9.18 -2.38 -2.97
C MET A 498 8.78 -2.09 -4.41
N ALA A 499 8.64 -3.15 -5.20
CA ALA A 499 8.15 -3.10 -6.57
C ALA A 499 7.34 -4.36 -6.90
N MET A 500 6.43 -4.25 -7.86
CA MET A 500 5.64 -5.39 -8.34
C MET A 500 6.04 -5.80 -9.76
N GLY A 501 5.83 -7.07 -10.07
CA GLY A 501 5.94 -7.59 -11.43
C GLY A 501 4.92 -8.71 -11.66
N GLU A 502 4.25 -8.65 -12.80
CA GLU A 502 3.22 -9.58 -13.20
C GLU A 502 3.02 -9.59 -14.73
N ARG A 503 2.91 -10.78 -15.31
CA ARG A 503 2.63 -10.94 -16.74
C ARG A 503 1.65 -12.06 -17.00
N THR A 504 0.51 -12.01 -16.31
CA THR A 504 -0.43 -13.13 -16.21
C THR A 504 -0.93 -13.67 -17.56
N PRO A 505 -1.16 -12.85 -18.61
CA PRO A 505 -1.61 -13.40 -19.90
C PRO A 505 -0.57 -14.35 -20.51
N LEU A 506 0.72 -14.14 -20.30
CA LEU A 506 1.78 -14.96 -20.90
C LEU A 506 1.63 -16.45 -20.56
N ALA A 507 1.03 -16.78 -19.42
CA ALA A 507 0.78 -18.16 -19.01
C ALA A 507 -0.15 -18.94 -19.96
N LEU A 508 -0.90 -18.24 -20.81
CA LEU A 508 -1.68 -18.86 -21.88
C LEU A 508 -0.78 -19.46 -22.97
N ILE A 509 0.37 -18.84 -23.26
CA ILE A 509 1.38 -19.31 -24.21
C ILE A 509 2.42 -20.19 -23.51
N ASP A 510 3.06 -19.66 -22.46
CA ASP A 510 4.17 -20.28 -21.74
C ASP A 510 4.11 -19.91 -20.25
N GLY A 511 3.73 -20.88 -19.42
CA GLY A 511 3.67 -20.72 -17.96
C GLY A 511 5.04 -20.36 -17.36
N PRO A 512 6.09 -21.17 -17.57
CA PRO A 512 7.44 -20.85 -17.11
C PRO A 512 7.92 -19.43 -17.47
N ALA A 513 7.69 -18.98 -18.71
CA ALA A 513 8.07 -17.64 -19.14
C ALA A 513 7.28 -16.55 -18.38
N SER A 514 5.99 -16.75 -18.13
CA SER A 514 5.20 -15.80 -17.34
C SER A 514 5.76 -15.60 -15.93
N GLY A 515 6.22 -16.67 -15.29
CA GLY A 515 6.83 -16.61 -13.97
C GLY A 515 8.19 -15.91 -13.96
N ARG A 516 9.05 -16.20 -14.95
CA ARG A 516 10.34 -15.53 -15.12
C ARG A 516 10.19 -14.04 -15.42
N MET A 517 9.26 -13.68 -16.31
CA MET A 517 8.96 -12.29 -16.66
C MET A 517 8.39 -11.50 -15.47
N ALA A 518 7.53 -12.10 -14.64
CA ALA A 518 7.05 -11.45 -13.42
C ALA A 518 8.18 -11.12 -12.44
N ILE A 519 9.15 -12.03 -12.27
CA ILE A 519 10.34 -11.77 -11.43
C ILE A 519 11.24 -10.71 -12.07
N GLY A 520 11.47 -10.82 -13.37
CA GLY A 520 12.29 -9.88 -14.13
C GLY A 520 11.76 -8.45 -14.06
N GLU A 521 10.45 -8.27 -14.21
CA GLU A 521 9.79 -6.97 -14.10
C GLU A 521 9.91 -6.38 -12.70
N ALA A 522 9.69 -7.18 -11.65
CA ALA A 522 9.86 -6.69 -10.29
C ALA A 522 11.30 -6.20 -10.04
N ILE A 523 12.29 -6.85 -10.67
CA ILE A 523 13.70 -6.44 -10.61
C ILE A 523 13.96 -5.18 -11.44
N THR A 524 13.44 -5.07 -12.67
CA THR A 524 13.61 -3.85 -13.48
C THR A 524 12.95 -2.66 -12.81
N ASN A 525 11.77 -2.82 -12.21
CA ASN A 525 11.12 -1.77 -11.46
C ASN A 525 11.93 -1.33 -10.23
N ILE A 526 12.34 -2.27 -9.37
CA ILE A 526 13.05 -1.92 -8.12
C ILE A 526 14.47 -1.38 -8.36
N SER A 527 15.04 -1.63 -9.55
CA SER A 527 16.37 -1.15 -9.96
C SER A 527 16.49 0.37 -9.99
N ALA A 528 15.36 1.11 -10.02
CA ALA A 528 15.34 2.57 -9.92
C ALA A 528 15.78 3.10 -8.53
N SER A 529 15.88 2.23 -7.52
CA SER A 529 16.30 2.57 -6.16
C SER A 529 17.74 2.09 -5.86
N ARG A 530 18.44 2.79 -4.96
CA ARG A 530 19.83 2.47 -4.59
C ARG A 530 19.90 1.38 -3.52
N ILE A 531 19.91 0.12 -3.93
CA ILE A 531 19.94 -1.07 -3.06
C ILE A 531 21.35 -1.49 -2.68
N GLY A 532 22.19 -1.95 -3.62
CA GLY A 532 23.44 -2.62 -3.27
C GLY A 532 23.63 -3.89 -4.07
N SER A 533 23.29 -5.03 -3.46
CA SER A 533 23.43 -6.35 -4.08
C SER A 533 22.06 -6.91 -4.48
N MET A 534 22.04 -7.70 -5.56
CA MET A 534 20.82 -8.37 -6.01
C MET A 534 20.30 -9.37 -4.96
N VAL A 535 21.18 -9.96 -4.14
CA VAL A 535 20.79 -10.92 -3.10
C VAL A 535 19.99 -10.30 -1.96
N ASP A 536 20.05 -8.96 -1.81
CA ASP A 536 19.26 -8.23 -0.81
C ASP A 536 17.79 -8.05 -1.26
N ILE A 537 17.49 -8.34 -2.52
CA ILE A 537 16.11 -8.43 -3.01
C ILE A 537 15.48 -9.73 -2.50
N LYS A 538 14.30 -9.60 -1.89
CA LYS A 538 13.49 -10.72 -1.39
C LYS A 538 12.11 -10.65 -2.00
N LEU A 539 11.54 -11.80 -2.33
CA LEU A 539 10.30 -11.87 -3.09
C LEU A 539 9.15 -12.45 -2.25
N SER A 540 7.98 -11.85 -2.39
CA SER A 540 6.71 -12.55 -2.16
C SER A 540 6.19 -13.11 -3.47
N ALA A 541 5.87 -14.40 -3.50
CA ALA A 541 5.28 -15.07 -4.67
C ALA A 541 3.82 -15.46 -4.42
N ASN A 542 2.90 -14.83 -5.15
CA ASN A 542 1.45 -15.04 -4.99
C ASN A 542 0.89 -15.75 -6.22
N TRP A 543 0.37 -16.96 -6.00
CA TRP A 543 -0.01 -17.91 -7.05
C TRP A 543 -1.51 -18.02 -7.18
N MET A 544 -2.06 -17.53 -8.29
CA MET A 544 -3.48 -17.62 -8.61
C MET A 544 -3.66 -18.64 -9.74
N CYS A 545 -4.44 -19.69 -9.52
CA CYS A 545 -4.62 -20.77 -10.50
C CYS A 545 -6.05 -21.31 -10.49
N ALA A 546 -6.55 -21.76 -11.63
CA ALA A 546 -7.78 -22.53 -11.72
C ALA A 546 -7.46 -24.03 -11.62
N ALA A 547 -7.07 -24.49 -10.41
CA ALA A 547 -6.56 -25.85 -10.23
C ALA A 547 -7.60 -26.90 -10.66
N GLY A 548 -7.15 -27.91 -11.39
CA GLY A 548 -8.00 -28.94 -12.00
C GLY A 548 -8.61 -28.57 -13.35
N SER A 549 -8.52 -27.31 -13.80
CA SER A 549 -8.82 -26.97 -15.20
C SER A 549 -7.75 -27.56 -16.13
N PRO A 550 -8.12 -28.01 -17.35
CA PRO A 550 -7.18 -28.61 -18.28
C PRO A 550 -5.92 -27.75 -18.52
N GLY A 551 -4.74 -28.35 -18.33
CA GLY A 551 -3.44 -27.70 -18.53
C GLY A 551 -2.94 -26.80 -17.39
N GLU A 552 -3.81 -26.22 -16.56
CA GLU A 552 -3.40 -25.21 -15.56
C GLU A 552 -2.56 -25.80 -14.41
N ASP A 553 -2.84 -27.03 -13.99
CA ASP A 553 -2.06 -27.75 -12.98
C ASP A 553 -0.61 -28.00 -13.41
N GLU A 554 -0.40 -28.34 -14.69
CA GLU A 554 0.92 -28.57 -15.25
C GLU A 554 1.69 -27.26 -15.39
N LYS A 555 1.02 -26.20 -15.88
CA LYS A 555 1.59 -24.85 -15.95
C LYS A 555 2.03 -24.36 -14.57
N LEU A 556 1.18 -24.54 -13.55
CA LEU A 556 1.53 -24.19 -12.17
C LEU A 556 2.80 -24.91 -11.73
N TYR A 557 2.87 -26.24 -11.88
CA TYR A 557 4.04 -27.01 -11.46
C TYR A 557 5.31 -26.56 -12.16
N ARG A 558 5.29 -26.46 -13.50
CA ARG A 558 6.47 -26.08 -14.29
C ARG A 558 6.89 -24.63 -14.07
N THR A 559 5.96 -23.74 -13.77
CA THR A 559 6.29 -22.34 -13.45
C THR A 559 6.96 -22.23 -12.09
N VAL A 560 6.42 -22.91 -11.07
CA VAL A 560 7.05 -22.98 -9.74
C VAL A 560 8.44 -23.61 -9.84
N GLU A 561 8.62 -24.64 -10.66
CA GLU A 561 9.92 -25.23 -10.95
C GLU A 561 10.89 -24.22 -11.59
N ALA A 562 10.45 -23.53 -12.65
CA ALA A 562 11.25 -22.55 -13.36
C ALA A 562 11.74 -21.40 -12.45
N VAL A 563 10.93 -20.95 -11.50
CA VAL A 563 11.35 -19.87 -10.59
C VAL A 563 12.10 -20.39 -9.36
N GLY A 564 11.61 -21.46 -8.72
CA GLY A 564 12.12 -21.95 -7.45
C GLY A 564 13.35 -22.85 -7.55
N MET A 565 13.49 -23.58 -8.65
CA MET A 565 14.60 -24.51 -8.88
C MET A 565 15.66 -23.95 -9.85
N ASP A 566 15.34 -22.91 -10.61
CA ASP A 566 16.22 -22.41 -11.68
C ASP A 566 16.51 -20.91 -11.57
N LEU A 567 15.58 -20.01 -11.93
CA LEU A 567 15.85 -18.58 -12.01
C LEU A 567 16.30 -17.95 -10.68
N CYS A 568 15.52 -18.08 -9.59
CA CYS A 568 15.88 -17.47 -8.30
C CYS A 568 17.22 -17.97 -7.76
N PRO A 569 17.52 -19.29 -7.78
CA PRO A 569 18.86 -19.80 -7.47
C PRO A 569 19.99 -19.18 -8.28
N GLN A 570 19.81 -18.99 -9.60
CA GLN A 570 20.82 -18.37 -10.45
C GLN A 570 21.03 -16.88 -10.14
N LEU A 571 19.97 -16.16 -9.77
CA LEU A 571 20.04 -14.75 -9.36
C LEU A 571 20.53 -14.56 -7.92
N GLY A 572 20.54 -15.61 -7.10
CA GLY A 572 20.82 -15.53 -5.66
C GLY A 572 19.69 -14.88 -4.84
N ILE A 573 18.48 -14.83 -5.38
CA ILE A 573 17.31 -14.19 -4.76
C ILE A 573 16.47 -15.22 -4.00
N THR A 574 15.90 -14.80 -2.87
CA THR A 574 15.05 -15.64 -2.03
C THR A 574 13.57 -15.34 -2.23
N ILE A 575 12.72 -16.37 -2.16
CA ILE A 575 11.26 -16.25 -1.99
C ILE A 575 10.88 -16.70 -0.55
N PRO A 576 11.08 -15.87 0.48
CA PRO A 576 10.86 -16.29 1.88
C PRO A 576 9.38 -16.28 2.31
N VAL A 577 8.49 -15.69 1.51
CA VAL A 577 7.05 -15.58 1.79
C VAL A 577 6.25 -15.73 0.49
N GLY A 578 4.97 -16.09 0.60
CA GLY A 578 4.07 -16.20 -0.53
C GLY A 578 2.73 -16.79 -0.12
N LYS A 579 1.77 -16.77 -1.04
CA LYS A 579 0.44 -17.36 -0.86
C LYS A 579 -0.10 -17.94 -2.16
N ASP A 580 -1.17 -18.72 -2.05
CA ASP A 580 -1.83 -19.34 -3.18
C ASP A 580 -3.37 -19.25 -3.11
N SER A 581 -3.99 -19.08 -4.28
CA SER A 581 -5.43 -19.05 -4.51
C SER A 581 -5.80 -19.95 -5.69
N MET A 582 -6.31 -21.15 -5.40
CA MET A 582 -6.35 -22.28 -6.36
C MET A 582 -7.71 -22.50 -7.05
N SER A 583 -8.63 -21.53 -6.97
CA SER A 583 -10.01 -21.64 -7.49
C SER A 583 -10.40 -20.50 -8.44
N MET A 584 -9.47 -20.05 -9.30
CA MET A 584 -9.63 -18.89 -10.18
C MET A 584 -10.48 -19.16 -11.44
N ARG A 585 -11.72 -19.63 -11.24
CA ARG A 585 -12.69 -19.92 -12.30
C ARG A 585 -14.10 -19.54 -11.87
N THR A 586 -14.86 -19.00 -12.81
CA THR A 586 -16.29 -18.68 -12.65
C THR A 586 -17.12 -19.43 -13.68
N ALA A 587 -18.20 -20.10 -13.26
CA ALA A 587 -19.10 -20.84 -14.15
C ALA A 587 -20.58 -20.48 -13.88
N TRP A 588 -21.40 -20.46 -14.94
CA TRP A 588 -22.84 -20.22 -14.86
C TRP A 588 -23.58 -20.80 -16.07
N GLN A 589 -24.90 -20.70 -16.01
CA GLN A 589 -25.82 -21.08 -17.08
C GLN A 589 -26.49 -19.82 -17.61
N GLU A 590 -26.51 -19.66 -18.93
CA GLU A 590 -27.13 -18.53 -19.60
C GLU A 590 -27.92 -19.05 -20.81
N GLU A 591 -29.21 -18.78 -20.84
CA GLU A 591 -30.13 -19.28 -21.89
C GLU A 591 -30.08 -20.80 -22.15
N GLY A 592 -29.64 -21.58 -21.16
CA GLY A 592 -29.49 -23.04 -21.25
C GLY A 592 -28.13 -23.53 -21.78
N GLU A 593 -27.17 -22.63 -21.98
CA GLU A 593 -25.78 -22.94 -22.31
C GLU A 593 -24.86 -22.84 -21.08
N ASP A 594 -23.95 -23.81 -20.93
CA ASP A 594 -22.87 -23.75 -19.95
C ASP A 594 -21.85 -22.68 -20.38
N ARG A 595 -21.66 -21.65 -19.57
CA ARG A 595 -20.60 -20.65 -19.74
C ARG A 595 -19.59 -20.72 -18.60
N SER A 596 -18.33 -20.43 -18.91
CA SER A 596 -17.32 -20.24 -17.88
C SER A 596 -16.22 -19.31 -18.33
N VAL A 597 -15.66 -18.57 -17.38
CA VAL A 597 -14.46 -17.76 -17.52
C VAL A 597 -13.39 -18.34 -16.61
N THR A 598 -12.24 -18.69 -17.19
CA THR A 598 -11.12 -19.33 -16.49
C THR A 598 -9.89 -18.41 -16.52
N ALA A 599 -9.38 -18.02 -15.36
CA ALA A 599 -8.17 -17.19 -15.31
C ALA A 599 -6.95 -17.96 -15.86
N PRO A 600 -6.00 -17.30 -16.53
CA PRO A 600 -4.63 -17.81 -16.67
C PRO A 600 -4.02 -18.11 -15.30
N MET A 601 -3.16 -19.13 -15.20
CA MET A 601 -2.20 -19.22 -14.09
C MET A 601 -1.46 -17.88 -13.98
N SER A 602 -1.56 -17.27 -12.81
CA SER A 602 -1.19 -15.89 -12.56
C SER A 602 -0.21 -15.85 -11.40
N LEU A 603 1.06 -15.58 -11.69
CA LEU A 603 2.06 -15.28 -10.67
C LEU A 603 2.20 -13.77 -10.53
N ILE A 604 1.99 -13.27 -9.32
CA ILE A 604 2.27 -11.88 -8.97
C ILE A 604 3.47 -11.89 -8.02
N ILE A 605 4.52 -11.17 -8.40
CA ILE A 605 5.73 -11.00 -7.62
C ILE A 605 5.72 -9.62 -6.97
N THR A 606 6.07 -9.59 -5.69
CA THR A 606 6.48 -8.35 -5.02
C THR A 606 7.92 -8.50 -4.57
N ALA A 607 8.79 -7.60 -5.04
CA ALA A 607 10.16 -7.48 -4.58
C ALA A 607 10.25 -6.49 -3.41
N PHE A 608 11.07 -6.81 -2.42
CA PHE A 608 11.38 -5.97 -1.26
C PHE A 608 12.90 -5.91 -1.08
N ALA A 609 13.44 -4.74 -0.74
CA ALA A 609 14.88 -4.60 -0.47
C ALA A 609 15.19 -3.45 0.50
N PRO A 610 16.24 -3.56 1.34
CA PRO A 610 16.82 -2.39 1.99
C PRO A 610 17.45 -1.45 0.94
N VAL A 611 17.41 -0.15 1.21
CA VAL A 611 17.93 0.93 0.35
C VAL A 611 19.05 1.64 1.12
N LEU A 612 20.19 1.86 0.46
CA LEU A 612 21.35 2.51 1.08
C LEU A 612 21.21 4.03 1.17
N ASP A 613 20.60 4.64 0.16
CA ASP A 613 20.37 6.09 0.12
C ASP A 613 19.13 6.41 -0.73
N VAL A 614 18.04 6.81 -0.06
CA VAL A 614 16.76 7.11 -0.72
C VAL A 614 16.85 8.27 -1.71
N ARG A 615 17.82 9.18 -1.54
CA ARG A 615 18.02 10.36 -2.40
C ARG A 615 18.54 10.01 -3.79
N LYS A 616 19.10 8.80 -3.94
CA LYS A 616 19.64 8.28 -5.21
C LYS A 616 18.59 7.51 -6.01
N THR A 617 17.32 7.54 -5.58
CA THR A 617 16.21 6.99 -6.34
C THR A 617 15.95 7.86 -7.56
N VAL A 618 15.93 7.26 -8.75
CA VAL A 618 15.61 7.93 -10.01
C VAL A 618 14.17 7.68 -10.41
N THR A 619 13.63 8.51 -11.30
CA THR A 619 12.23 8.42 -11.76
C THR A 619 12.15 8.60 -13.28
N PRO A 620 10.98 8.36 -13.89
CA PRO A 620 10.79 8.59 -15.32
C PRO A 620 10.84 10.07 -15.76
N GLN A 621 10.96 11.03 -14.84
CA GLN A 621 10.99 12.45 -15.17
C GLN A 621 12.21 12.82 -16.02
N LEU A 622 12.00 13.06 -17.31
CA LEU A 622 13.04 13.57 -18.20
C LEU A 622 13.49 14.97 -17.78
N ARG A 623 14.81 15.16 -17.74
CA ARG A 623 15.47 16.39 -17.30
C ARG A 623 15.89 17.26 -18.48
N THR A 624 15.44 18.51 -18.47
CA THR A 624 15.70 19.50 -19.53
C THR A 624 16.82 20.49 -19.16
N ASP A 625 17.31 20.43 -17.93
CA ASP A 625 18.24 21.38 -17.30
C ASP A 625 19.68 20.83 -17.17
N GLN A 626 19.97 19.71 -17.84
CA GLN A 626 21.24 18.97 -17.71
C GLN A 626 22.14 19.09 -18.96
N GLY A 627 21.89 20.07 -19.82
CA GLY A 627 22.59 20.25 -21.10
C GLY A 627 22.20 19.21 -22.15
N ASP A 628 23.15 18.84 -23.02
CA ASP A 628 22.92 17.82 -24.05
C ASP A 628 22.77 16.44 -23.41
N THR A 629 21.64 15.79 -23.66
CA THR A 629 21.30 14.46 -23.11
C THR A 629 20.84 13.50 -24.20
N GLU A 630 20.93 12.21 -23.91
CA GLU A 630 20.48 11.13 -24.80
C GLU A 630 19.62 10.12 -24.05
N LEU A 631 18.71 9.50 -24.78
CA LEU A 631 17.89 8.38 -24.33
C LEU A 631 18.52 7.07 -24.83
N LEU A 632 18.80 6.18 -23.88
CA LEU A 632 19.39 4.87 -24.15
C LEU A 632 18.39 3.78 -23.76
N LEU A 633 18.08 2.88 -24.70
CA LEU A 633 17.38 1.63 -24.41
C LEU A 633 18.38 0.58 -23.97
N LEU A 634 18.09 -0.06 -22.85
CA LEU A 634 18.76 -1.24 -22.32
C LEU A 634 17.85 -2.44 -22.60
N ASP A 635 18.16 -3.20 -23.64
CA ASP A 635 17.30 -4.28 -24.16
C ASP A 635 17.77 -5.65 -23.62
N LEU A 636 17.04 -6.18 -22.64
CA LEU A 636 17.30 -7.53 -22.12
C LEU A 636 16.69 -8.63 -23.01
N GLY A 637 15.80 -8.29 -23.93
CA GLY A 637 15.31 -9.19 -24.97
C GLY A 637 16.32 -9.41 -26.10
N ALA A 638 17.43 -8.66 -26.13
CA ALA A 638 18.52 -8.78 -27.10
C ALA A 638 18.04 -8.83 -28.57
N GLY A 639 17.02 -8.04 -28.90
CA GLY A 639 16.42 -7.96 -30.23
C GLY A 639 15.44 -9.09 -30.59
N ALA A 640 15.08 -9.98 -29.65
CA ALA A 640 14.10 -11.05 -29.89
C ALA A 640 12.71 -10.51 -30.24
N ASN A 641 12.33 -9.36 -29.65
CA ASN A 641 11.09 -8.62 -29.92
C ASN A 641 9.83 -9.53 -29.93
N ARG A 642 9.71 -10.42 -28.94
CA ARG A 642 8.58 -11.37 -28.87
C ARG A 642 7.29 -10.64 -28.51
N MET A 643 6.24 -10.87 -29.31
CA MET A 643 4.98 -10.12 -29.24
C MET A 643 3.82 -10.91 -28.61
N GLY A 644 4.02 -12.18 -28.29
CA GLY A 644 3.00 -13.03 -27.69
C GLY A 644 2.57 -12.51 -26.33
N GLY A 645 1.26 -12.35 -26.15
CA GLY A 645 0.62 -11.84 -24.94
C GLY A 645 0.78 -10.34 -24.70
N SER A 646 1.36 -9.59 -25.65
CA SER A 646 1.52 -8.13 -25.53
C SER A 646 0.17 -7.39 -25.51
N ILE A 647 0.16 -6.21 -24.89
CA ILE A 647 -0.99 -5.30 -24.94
C ILE A 647 -1.35 -4.95 -26.38
N LEU A 648 -0.36 -4.77 -27.26
CA LEU A 648 -0.65 -4.52 -28.68
C LEU A 648 -1.43 -5.67 -29.31
N ALA A 649 -1.06 -6.93 -29.04
CA ALA A 649 -1.83 -8.07 -29.53
C ALA A 649 -3.27 -8.05 -28.95
N GLN A 650 -3.39 -7.81 -27.64
CA GLN A 650 -4.68 -7.82 -26.92
C GLN A 650 -5.67 -6.76 -27.45
N VAL A 651 -5.23 -5.52 -27.69
CA VAL A 651 -6.11 -4.44 -28.18
C VAL A 651 -6.59 -4.62 -29.63
N PHE A 652 -6.04 -5.61 -30.33
CA PHE A 652 -6.50 -6.10 -31.64
C PHE A 652 -7.16 -7.48 -31.55
N SER A 653 -7.59 -7.91 -30.35
CA SER A 653 -8.21 -9.20 -30.07
C SER A 653 -7.40 -10.39 -30.58
N GLN A 654 -6.07 -10.27 -30.53
CA GLN A 654 -5.11 -11.30 -30.88
C GLN A 654 -4.22 -11.62 -29.67
N PHE A 655 -3.43 -12.68 -29.78
CA PHE A 655 -2.57 -13.10 -28.68
C PHE A 655 -1.13 -13.40 -29.09
N GLY A 656 -0.84 -13.80 -30.33
CA GLY A 656 0.49 -14.26 -30.70
C GLY A 656 0.81 -15.66 -30.18
N ASP A 657 2.01 -16.15 -30.49
CA ASP A 657 2.44 -17.53 -30.22
C ASP A 657 3.77 -17.66 -29.48
N THR A 658 4.51 -16.55 -29.32
CA THR A 658 5.84 -16.54 -28.71
C THR A 658 5.90 -15.45 -27.63
N ALA A 659 5.89 -15.85 -26.37
CA ALA A 659 5.93 -14.93 -25.22
C ALA A 659 7.35 -14.38 -24.97
N PRO A 660 7.50 -13.15 -24.46
CA PRO A 660 8.78 -12.65 -23.94
C PRO A 660 9.25 -13.50 -22.74
N ASP A 661 10.57 -13.56 -22.53
CA ASP A 661 11.20 -14.43 -21.53
C ASP A 661 12.64 -13.99 -21.17
N ILE A 662 13.18 -14.53 -20.08
CA ILE A 662 14.57 -14.35 -19.67
C ILE A 662 15.43 -15.46 -20.29
N ASP A 663 16.10 -15.16 -21.40
CA ASP A 663 16.97 -16.12 -22.08
C ASP A 663 18.32 -16.31 -21.36
N LYS A 664 18.80 -15.27 -20.66
CA LYS A 664 20.08 -15.26 -19.93
C LYS A 664 19.94 -14.57 -18.56
N PRO A 665 19.84 -15.33 -17.45
CA PRO A 665 19.79 -14.76 -16.11
C PRO A 665 20.98 -13.85 -15.77
N GLU A 666 22.17 -14.13 -16.30
CA GLU A 666 23.37 -13.32 -16.05
C GLU A 666 23.27 -11.90 -16.63
N ALA A 667 22.53 -11.72 -17.73
CA ALA A 667 22.30 -10.39 -18.30
C ALA A 667 21.42 -9.54 -17.37
N LEU A 668 20.45 -10.14 -16.68
CA LEU A 668 19.63 -9.44 -15.68
C LEU A 668 20.47 -9.04 -14.45
N VAL A 669 21.37 -9.90 -13.99
CA VAL A 669 22.35 -9.56 -12.94
C VAL A 669 23.26 -8.43 -13.40
N GLY A 670 23.76 -8.49 -14.63
CA GLY A 670 24.60 -7.48 -15.24
C GLY A 670 23.91 -6.12 -15.39
N PHE A 671 22.63 -6.13 -15.77
CA PHE A 671 21.76 -4.96 -15.81
C PHE A 671 21.63 -4.32 -14.45
N PHE A 672 21.18 -5.08 -13.44
CA PHE A 672 20.99 -4.56 -12.08
C PHE A 672 22.28 -3.96 -11.52
N ASN A 673 23.39 -4.70 -11.59
CA ASN A 673 24.67 -4.22 -11.07
C ASN A 673 25.16 -2.95 -11.77
N SER A 674 24.92 -2.83 -13.08
CA SER A 674 25.29 -1.65 -13.85
C SER A 674 24.42 -0.44 -13.47
N VAL A 675 23.10 -0.62 -13.34
CA VAL A 675 22.20 0.43 -12.86
C VAL A 675 22.60 0.87 -11.46
N GLN A 676 22.82 -0.05 -10.52
CA GLN A 676 23.24 0.27 -9.15
C GLN A 676 24.54 1.07 -9.10
N ALA A 677 25.52 0.74 -9.95
CA ALA A 677 26.78 1.48 -10.05
C ALA A 677 26.57 2.91 -10.59
N LEU A 678 25.68 3.08 -11.57
CA LEU A 678 25.38 4.40 -12.13
C LEU A 678 24.54 5.27 -11.19
N LEU A 679 23.62 4.68 -10.41
CA LEU A 679 22.90 5.37 -9.33
C LEU A 679 23.87 5.85 -8.26
N GLU A 680 24.85 5.03 -7.89
CA GLU A 680 25.89 5.43 -6.93
C GLU A 680 26.66 6.66 -7.41
N GLN A 681 26.93 6.74 -8.71
CA GLN A 681 27.69 7.80 -9.37
C GLN A 681 26.86 9.05 -9.71
N GLY A 682 25.53 8.95 -9.74
CA GLY A 682 24.65 10.05 -10.18
C GLY A 682 24.67 10.28 -11.69
N ASP A 683 24.85 9.21 -12.47
CA ASP A 683 24.96 9.28 -13.93
C ASP A 683 23.65 9.01 -14.68
N ILE A 684 22.64 8.50 -13.99
CA ILE A 684 21.28 8.36 -14.52
C ILE A 684 20.47 9.60 -14.14
N LEU A 685 19.97 10.32 -15.13
CA LEU A 685 19.13 11.51 -14.95
C LEU A 685 17.64 11.15 -14.80
N ALA A 686 17.21 10.14 -15.56
CA ALA A 686 15.88 9.58 -15.53
C ALA A 686 15.96 8.09 -15.88
N TYR A 687 15.04 7.29 -15.34
CA TYR A 687 14.95 5.85 -15.54
C TYR A 687 13.48 5.47 -15.63
N HIS A 688 13.15 4.59 -16.56
CA HIS A 688 11.84 3.94 -16.58
C HIS A 688 11.97 2.54 -17.21
N ASP A 689 11.33 1.55 -16.62
CA ASP A 689 11.38 0.17 -17.10
C ASP A 689 10.54 -0.04 -18.38
N ARG A 690 10.78 -1.15 -19.08
CA ARG A 690 9.93 -1.60 -20.19
C ARG A 690 9.06 -2.76 -19.73
N SER A 691 7.75 -2.52 -19.76
CA SER A 691 6.70 -3.43 -19.29
C SER A 691 5.50 -3.41 -20.25
N ASP A 692 4.27 -3.26 -19.76
CA ASP A 692 3.04 -3.24 -20.58
C ASP A 692 3.04 -2.10 -21.60
N GLY A 693 2.72 -2.41 -22.86
CA GLY A 693 2.76 -1.44 -23.96
C GLY A 693 4.15 -1.16 -24.52
N GLY A 694 5.19 -1.80 -23.96
CA GLY A 694 6.54 -1.82 -24.50
C GLY A 694 7.25 -0.47 -24.48
N LEU A 695 8.26 -0.34 -25.33
CA LEU A 695 9.10 0.87 -25.44
C LEU A 695 8.27 2.14 -25.72
N MET A 696 7.17 2.01 -26.45
CA MET A 696 6.26 3.12 -26.75
C MET A 696 5.63 3.70 -25.47
N ALA A 697 5.10 2.85 -24.58
CA ALA A 697 4.51 3.29 -23.32
C ALA A 697 5.57 3.94 -22.41
N THR A 698 6.72 3.27 -22.23
CA THR A 698 7.86 3.79 -21.45
C THR A 698 8.25 5.20 -21.89
N LEU A 699 8.42 5.43 -23.19
CA LEU A 699 8.84 6.74 -23.70
C LEU A 699 7.75 7.80 -23.62
N ALA A 700 6.48 7.41 -23.78
CA ALA A 700 5.35 8.30 -23.59
C ALA A 700 5.25 8.75 -22.13
N GLU A 701 5.34 7.82 -21.17
CA GLU A 701 5.27 8.09 -19.74
C GLU A 701 6.45 8.95 -19.24
N MET A 702 7.67 8.68 -19.71
CA MET A 702 8.83 9.54 -19.46
C MET A 702 8.61 10.97 -19.99
N SER A 703 8.06 11.10 -21.20
CA SER A 703 7.71 12.39 -21.82
C SER A 703 6.59 13.12 -21.05
N PHE A 704 5.64 12.39 -20.45
CA PHE A 704 4.60 12.97 -19.60
C PHE A 704 5.19 13.47 -18.28
N ALA A 705 6.01 12.66 -17.61
CA ALA A 705 6.63 13.01 -16.33
C ALA A 705 7.61 14.18 -16.43
N GLY A 706 8.38 14.26 -17.53
CA GLY A 706 9.27 15.38 -17.82
C GLY A 706 8.61 16.57 -18.54
N HIS A 707 7.33 16.45 -18.90
CA HIS A 707 6.55 17.44 -19.66
C HIS A 707 7.30 18.02 -20.87
N VAL A 708 7.92 17.13 -21.67
CA VAL A 708 8.81 17.51 -22.78
C VAL A 708 8.64 16.59 -23.98
N GLY A 709 8.82 17.12 -25.19
CA GLY A 709 8.81 16.31 -26.41
C GLY A 709 10.10 15.51 -26.61
N ILE A 710 10.04 14.46 -27.40
CA ILE A 710 11.18 13.57 -27.70
C ILE A 710 11.26 13.21 -29.19
N ASP A 711 12.49 13.19 -29.71
CA ASP A 711 12.82 12.72 -31.06
C ASP A 711 13.45 11.33 -30.97
N LEU A 712 12.78 10.34 -31.55
CA LEU A 712 13.16 8.94 -31.53
C LEU A 712 13.67 8.47 -32.89
N CYS A 713 14.75 7.71 -32.89
CA CYS A 713 15.39 7.10 -34.07
C CYS A 713 15.48 5.59 -33.89
N LEU A 714 14.77 4.84 -34.74
CA LEU A 714 14.71 3.39 -34.67
C LEU A 714 15.76 2.68 -35.54
N ASP A 715 16.70 3.44 -36.13
CA ASP A 715 17.70 2.91 -37.08
C ASP A 715 18.65 1.89 -36.42
N ALA A 716 18.84 2.01 -35.10
CA ALA A 716 19.66 1.08 -34.30
C ALA A 716 18.90 -0.17 -33.82
N LEU A 717 17.60 -0.27 -34.13
CA LEU A 717 16.71 -1.36 -33.73
C LEU A 717 16.35 -2.25 -34.93
N ASP A 718 15.68 -3.38 -34.67
CA ASP A 718 15.30 -4.37 -35.68
C ASP A 718 14.49 -3.75 -36.85
N ASN A 719 14.57 -4.37 -38.03
CA ASN A 719 13.80 -3.96 -39.21
C ASN A 719 12.28 -3.98 -38.97
N ASN A 720 11.80 -4.89 -38.12
CA ASN A 720 10.44 -4.87 -37.59
C ASN A 720 10.33 -3.85 -36.46
N TRP A 721 10.26 -2.57 -36.84
CA TRP A 721 10.14 -1.46 -35.88
C TRP A 721 8.83 -1.46 -35.11
N MET A 722 7.75 -2.05 -35.63
CA MET A 722 6.50 -2.22 -34.86
C MET A 722 6.73 -3.16 -33.69
N ALA A 723 7.34 -4.32 -33.90
CA ALA A 723 7.69 -5.22 -32.81
C ALA A 723 8.72 -4.58 -31.86
N ALA A 724 9.72 -3.86 -32.37
CA ALA A 724 10.70 -3.16 -31.53
C ALA A 724 10.09 -2.11 -30.59
N LEU A 725 8.98 -1.47 -31.00
CA LEU A 725 8.26 -0.48 -30.19
C LEU A 725 7.33 -1.10 -29.14
N PHE A 726 6.69 -2.23 -29.46
CA PHE A 726 5.56 -2.75 -28.69
C PHE A 726 5.81 -4.12 -28.04
N ASN A 727 7.00 -4.71 -28.21
CA ASN A 727 7.36 -5.89 -27.44
C ASN A 727 7.50 -5.55 -25.95
N GLU A 728 7.16 -6.52 -25.12
CA GLU A 728 7.17 -6.41 -23.66
C GLU A 728 8.29 -7.30 -23.07
N GLU A 729 9.41 -7.38 -23.79
CA GLU A 729 10.65 -7.93 -23.26
C GLU A 729 11.16 -7.03 -22.12
N LEU A 730 11.90 -7.61 -21.18
CA LEU A 730 12.50 -6.83 -20.09
C LEU A 730 13.47 -5.78 -20.64
N GLY A 731 13.66 -4.71 -19.87
CA GLY A 731 14.60 -3.64 -20.21
C GLY A 731 14.25 -2.35 -19.50
N ALA A 732 14.96 -1.28 -19.85
CA ALA A 732 14.66 0.05 -19.37
C ALA A 732 15.15 1.10 -20.36
N VAL A 733 14.59 2.31 -20.26
CA VAL A 733 15.14 3.51 -20.88
C VAL A 733 15.79 4.36 -19.80
N ILE A 734 17.03 4.78 -20.05
CA ILE A 734 17.73 5.76 -19.21
C ILE A 734 18.01 7.03 -19.98
N GLN A 735 17.84 8.18 -19.31
CA GLN A 735 18.36 9.45 -19.77
C GLN A 735 19.72 9.70 -19.13
N VAL A 736 20.71 10.05 -19.95
CA VAL A 736 22.08 10.32 -19.50
C VAL A 736 22.62 11.58 -20.20
N ARG A 737 23.67 12.17 -19.63
CA ARG A 737 24.43 13.23 -20.32
C ARG A 737 25.07 12.66 -21.59
N ALA A 738 24.98 13.38 -22.70
CA ALA A 738 25.41 12.90 -24.02
C ALA A 738 26.90 12.51 -24.05
N GLU A 739 27.74 13.23 -23.30
CA GLU A 739 29.18 12.94 -23.19
C GLU A 739 29.50 11.62 -22.47
N GLN A 740 28.57 11.10 -21.65
CA GLN A 740 28.74 9.85 -20.90
C GLN A 740 28.17 8.63 -21.63
N ALA A 741 27.29 8.84 -22.63
CA ALA A 741 26.54 7.78 -23.30
C ALA A 741 27.43 6.64 -23.83
N ASP A 742 28.57 6.94 -24.45
CA ASP A 742 29.50 5.90 -24.96
C ASP A 742 30.10 5.04 -23.85
N SER A 743 30.40 5.64 -22.70
CA SER A 743 30.98 4.92 -21.56
C SER A 743 29.95 4.01 -20.90
N ILE A 744 28.72 4.50 -20.76
CA ILE A 744 27.59 3.76 -20.19
C ILE A 744 27.21 2.58 -21.08
N LEU A 745 27.10 2.79 -22.39
CA LEU A 745 26.83 1.70 -23.35
C LEU A 745 27.93 0.61 -23.32
N LYS A 746 29.19 1.00 -23.16
CA LYS A 746 30.30 0.03 -22.99
C LYS A 746 30.21 -0.74 -21.68
N GLN A 747 29.77 -0.11 -20.61
CA GLN A 747 29.54 -0.76 -19.32
C GLN A 747 28.46 -1.84 -19.45
N PHE A 748 27.30 -1.51 -20.01
CA PHE A 748 26.23 -2.47 -20.25
C PHE A 748 26.64 -3.60 -21.21
N ALA A 749 27.34 -3.27 -22.31
CA ALA A 749 27.86 -4.28 -23.24
C ALA A 749 28.85 -5.25 -22.55
N SER A 750 29.66 -4.76 -21.61
CA SER A 750 30.57 -5.60 -20.81
C SER A 750 29.83 -6.51 -19.83
N ALA A 751 28.60 -6.16 -19.50
CA ALA A 751 27.68 -6.93 -18.67
C ALA A 751 26.68 -7.78 -19.50
N GLU A 752 26.95 -7.98 -20.80
CA GLU A 752 26.11 -8.70 -21.76
C GLU A 752 24.69 -8.12 -21.97
N VAL A 753 24.48 -6.84 -21.66
CA VAL A 753 23.22 -6.13 -21.88
C VAL A 753 23.31 -5.30 -23.15
N ALA A 754 22.38 -5.50 -24.09
CA ALA A 754 22.34 -4.72 -25.33
C ALA A 754 21.89 -3.29 -25.04
N GLY A 755 22.65 -2.31 -25.52
CA GLY A 755 22.38 -0.89 -25.32
C GLY A 755 22.24 -0.15 -26.65
N HIS A 756 21.19 0.65 -26.82
CA HIS A 756 20.88 1.35 -28.05
C HIS A 756 20.61 2.83 -27.79
N ARG A 757 21.22 3.71 -28.60
CA ARG A 757 20.83 5.13 -28.64
C ARG A 757 19.53 5.24 -29.42
N ILE A 758 18.47 5.68 -28.75
CA ILE A 758 17.12 5.68 -29.33
C ILE A 758 16.53 7.07 -29.49
N GLY A 759 17.08 8.10 -28.85
CA GLY A 759 16.56 9.44 -29.04
C GLY A 759 17.16 10.52 -28.15
N ARG A 760 16.53 11.69 -28.21
CA ARG A 760 16.87 12.89 -27.44
C ARG A 760 15.61 13.74 -27.19
N LEU A 761 15.72 14.72 -26.31
CA LEU A 761 14.65 15.68 -26.06
C LEU A 761 14.48 16.65 -27.24
N ASN A 762 13.27 17.21 -27.40
CA ASN A 762 12.97 18.26 -28.37
C ASN A 762 12.12 19.39 -27.73
N GLU A 763 12.13 20.57 -28.35
CA GLU A 763 11.39 21.75 -27.87
C GLU A 763 9.99 21.90 -28.50
N ARG A 764 9.53 20.91 -29.28
CA ARG A 764 8.28 21.00 -30.05
C ARG A 764 7.05 20.48 -29.28
N ASP A 765 7.26 19.93 -28.08
CA ASP A 765 6.24 19.20 -27.30
C ASP A 765 5.56 18.07 -28.10
N THR A 766 6.35 17.41 -28.94
CA THR A 766 5.92 16.29 -29.78
C THR A 766 6.74 15.05 -29.49
N ILE A 767 6.08 13.89 -29.52
CA ILE A 767 6.76 12.59 -29.63
C ILE A 767 6.85 12.26 -31.11
N GLU A 768 8.07 12.25 -31.66
CA GLU A 768 8.33 12.00 -33.07
C GLU A 768 9.18 10.74 -33.25
N ILE A 769 8.68 9.78 -34.02
CA ILE A 769 9.36 8.52 -34.30
C ILE A 769 9.82 8.52 -35.75
N ARG A 770 11.11 8.27 -35.96
CA ARG A 770 11.73 8.26 -37.29
C ARG A 770 12.53 7.00 -37.55
N ARG A 771 12.57 6.60 -38.82
CA ARG A 771 13.48 5.58 -39.36
C ARG A 771 13.95 5.99 -40.75
N ASP A 772 15.22 5.82 -41.06
CA ASP A 772 15.84 6.20 -42.34
C ASP A 772 15.51 7.66 -42.73
N ASN A 773 15.51 8.57 -41.75
CA ASN A 773 15.06 9.97 -41.86
C ASN A 773 13.59 10.19 -42.29
N LYS A 774 12.75 9.15 -42.27
CA LYS A 774 11.30 9.25 -42.50
C LYS A 774 10.55 9.26 -41.18
N THR A 775 9.63 10.20 -41.02
CA THR A 775 8.70 10.23 -39.89
C THR A 775 7.67 9.12 -40.05
N LEU A 776 7.63 8.20 -39.07
CA LEU A 776 6.65 7.13 -38.98
C LEU A 776 5.44 7.57 -38.16
N PHE A 777 5.68 8.31 -37.08
CA PHE A 777 4.66 8.80 -36.17
C PHE A 777 5.06 10.16 -35.59
N ALA A 778 4.07 11.04 -35.41
CA ALA A 778 4.25 12.34 -34.75
C ALA A 778 2.92 12.78 -34.14
N GLN A 779 2.90 12.98 -32.82
CA GLN A 779 1.75 13.51 -32.08
C GLN A 779 2.24 14.45 -30.97
N THR A 780 1.37 15.37 -30.54
CA THR A 780 1.67 16.20 -29.37
C THR A 780 1.65 15.34 -28.11
N ARG A 781 2.56 15.64 -27.19
CA ARG A 781 2.61 14.98 -25.87
C ARG A 781 1.26 15.11 -25.15
N ALA A 782 0.64 16.30 -25.19
CA ALA A 782 -0.66 16.53 -24.59
C ALA A 782 -1.76 15.59 -25.13
N ASN A 783 -1.82 15.36 -26.44
CA ASN A 783 -2.83 14.49 -27.04
C ASN A 783 -2.66 13.01 -26.62
N LEU A 784 -1.40 12.57 -26.55
CA LEU A 784 -1.05 11.25 -26.05
C LEU A 784 -1.40 11.08 -24.57
N GLN A 785 -1.02 12.05 -23.73
CA GLN A 785 -1.32 12.00 -22.30
C GLN A 785 -2.83 12.05 -22.05
N ARG A 786 -3.60 12.83 -22.81
CA ARG A 786 -5.07 12.81 -22.72
C ARG A 786 -5.60 11.42 -22.98
N SER A 787 -5.17 10.79 -24.07
CA SER A 787 -5.62 9.44 -24.44
C SER A 787 -5.25 8.41 -23.37
N TRP A 788 -4.05 8.53 -22.80
CA TRP A 788 -3.59 7.71 -21.68
C TRP A 788 -4.40 7.95 -20.39
N SER A 789 -4.90 9.15 -20.16
CA SER A 789 -5.70 9.51 -18.98
C SER A 789 -7.20 9.20 -19.11
N GLU A 790 -7.71 8.88 -20.31
CA GLU A 790 -9.14 8.69 -20.56
C GLU A 790 -9.77 7.61 -19.66
N THR A 791 -9.11 6.46 -19.45
CA THR A 791 -9.64 5.39 -18.58
C THR A 791 -9.84 5.87 -17.15
N SER A 792 -8.84 6.57 -16.58
CA SER A 792 -8.95 7.15 -15.24
C SER A 792 -10.04 8.22 -15.17
N TYR A 793 -10.14 9.07 -16.20
CA TYR A 793 -11.17 10.11 -16.30
C TYR A 793 -12.58 9.51 -16.29
N HIS A 794 -12.83 8.49 -17.12
CA HIS A 794 -14.15 7.88 -17.22
C HIS A 794 -14.55 7.12 -15.96
N LEU A 795 -13.63 6.37 -15.34
CA LEU A 795 -13.91 5.69 -14.07
C LEU A 795 -14.18 6.68 -12.93
N ALA A 796 -13.31 7.67 -12.76
CA ALA A 796 -13.50 8.68 -11.72
C ALA A 796 -14.77 9.51 -11.96
N SER A 797 -15.15 9.79 -13.21
CA SER A 797 -16.39 10.55 -13.51
C SER A 797 -17.67 9.80 -13.13
N LEU A 798 -17.62 8.46 -13.09
CA LEU A 798 -18.74 7.63 -12.63
C LEU A 798 -18.82 7.53 -11.10
N ARG A 799 -17.69 7.72 -10.42
CA ARG A 799 -17.52 7.49 -8.99
C ARG A 799 -17.56 8.77 -8.15
N ASP A 800 -16.92 9.83 -8.65
CA ASP A 800 -16.64 11.09 -7.96
C ASP A 800 -17.50 12.23 -8.54
N ASN A 801 -17.29 13.46 -8.07
CA ASN A 801 -17.88 14.63 -8.70
C ASN A 801 -17.30 14.84 -10.12
N ALA A 802 -18.11 14.57 -11.15
CA ALA A 802 -17.73 14.64 -12.55
C ALA A 802 -17.15 16.00 -12.98
N ASP A 803 -17.60 17.11 -12.40
CA ASP A 803 -17.07 18.44 -12.73
C ASP A 803 -15.61 18.58 -12.26
N CYS A 804 -15.29 18.12 -11.06
CA CYS A 804 -13.91 18.11 -10.56
C CYS A 804 -13.02 17.21 -11.42
N VAL A 805 -13.49 16.02 -11.76
CA VAL A 805 -12.75 15.05 -12.59
C VAL A 805 -12.51 15.61 -14.00
N ALA A 806 -13.49 16.34 -14.57
CA ALA A 806 -13.33 17.04 -15.83
C ALA A 806 -12.28 18.16 -15.76
N GLU A 807 -12.26 18.96 -14.70
CA GLU A 807 -11.23 19.99 -14.49
C GLU A 807 -9.81 19.40 -14.46
N GLU A 808 -9.61 18.27 -13.76
CA GLU A 808 -8.31 17.58 -13.73
C GLU A 808 -7.91 17.06 -15.11
N PHE A 809 -8.85 16.46 -15.86
CA PHE A 809 -8.58 15.91 -17.19
C PHE A 809 -8.31 17.00 -18.25
N GLU A 810 -9.00 18.13 -18.17
CA GLU A 810 -8.77 19.26 -19.08
C GLU A 810 -7.39 19.89 -18.90
N ARG A 811 -6.86 19.87 -17.66
CA ARG A 811 -5.55 20.45 -17.32
C ARG A 811 -4.39 19.87 -18.12
N VAL A 812 -4.49 18.63 -18.58
CA VAL A 812 -3.46 17.98 -19.44
C VAL A 812 -3.13 18.79 -20.70
N SER A 813 -4.10 19.57 -21.19
CA SER A 813 -3.98 20.42 -22.38
C SER A 813 -3.46 21.83 -22.09
N TYR A 814 -3.34 22.22 -20.82
CA TYR A 814 -2.93 23.57 -20.46
C TYR A 814 -1.41 23.72 -20.56
N VAL A 815 -0.96 24.95 -20.78
CA VAL A 815 0.44 25.30 -20.55
C VAL A 815 0.60 25.40 -19.04
N ASP A 816 1.30 24.43 -18.45
CA ASP A 816 1.47 24.27 -17.01
C ASP A 816 2.97 24.10 -16.71
N GLU A 817 3.54 24.98 -15.90
CA GLU A 817 4.96 24.91 -15.50
C GLU A 817 5.19 23.85 -14.39
N GLY A 818 4.12 23.26 -13.86
CA GLY A 818 4.18 22.30 -12.77
C GLY A 818 4.33 22.97 -11.40
N LEU A 819 4.49 22.14 -10.37
CA LEU A 819 4.77 22.60 -9.02
C LEU A 819 6.05 23.44 -8.99
N SER A 820 6.05 24.49 -8.16
CA SER A 820 7.17 25.38 -7.95
C SER A 820 7.37 25.68 -6.46
N ALA A 821 8.55 26.17 -6.08
CA ALA A 821 8.79 26.61 -4.71
C ALA A 821 9.68 27.85 -4.66
N LYS A 822 9.32 28.80 -3.80
CA LYS A 822 10.10 29.98 -3.46
C LYS A 822 9.88 30.31 -1.99
N LEU A 823 10.97 30.29 -1.23
CA LEU A 823 10.97 30.58 0.19
C LEU A 823 11.32 32.07 0.42
N SER A 824 10.66 32.72 1.37
CA SER A 824 11.00 34.10 1.81
C SER A 824 12.10 34.13 2.88
N PHE A 825 12.63 32.98 3.22
CA PHE A 825 13.67 32.74 4.23
C PHE A 825 14.62 31.63 3.74
N ASP A 826 15.76 31.47 4.42
CA ASP A 826 16.68 30.36 4.17
C ASP A 826 16.25 29.13 5.00
N PRO A 827 15.88 27.99 4.37
CA PRO A 827 15.45 26.79 5.10
C PRO A 827 16.58 26.15 5.92
N SER A 828 17.85 26.43 5.57
CA SER A 828 19.02 25.97 6.31
C SER A 828 19.29 26.80 7.58
N GLU A 829 18.68 27.98 7.71
CA GLU A 829 18.77 28.80 8.92
C GLU A 829 17.96 28.17 10.05
N ASP A 830 18.66 27.49 10.96
CA ASP A 830 18.06 26.98 12.19
C ASP A 830 17.91 28.09 13.24
N ILE A 831 16.80 28.84 13.14
CA ILE A 831 16.47 29.90 14.09
C ILE A 831 16.24 29.38 15.52
N SER A 832 16.01 28.07 15.72
CA SER A 832 15.85 27.50 17.05
C SER A 832 17.17 27.08 17.70
N ALA A 833 18.28 27.05 16.94
CA ALA A 833 19.59 26.64 17.42
C ALA A 833 20.09 27.40 18.68
N PRO A 834 19.92 28.73 18.83
CA PRO A 834 20.33 29.43 20.05
C PRO A 834 19.65 28.89 21.31
N TYR A 835 18.39 28.49 21.18
CA TYR A 835 17.58 27.98 22.28
C TYR A 835 17.86 26.50 22.55
N ILE A 836 18.09 25.70 21.51
CA ILE A 836 18.56 24.31 21.64
C ILE A 836 19.90 24.28 22.39
N ASN A 837 20.83 25.16 22.01
CA ASN A 837 22.15 25.27 22.62
C ASN A 837 22.13 25.73 24.09
N SER A 838 21.03 26.34 24.56
CA SER A 838 20.83 26.65 25.98
C SER A 838 20.60 25.40 26.84
N GLY A 839 20.22 24.28 26.22
CA GLY A 839 19.85 23.03 26.89
C GLY A 839 18.42 23.00 27.45
N VAL A 840 17.65 24.08 27.36
CA VAL A 840 16.25 24.13 27.81
C VAL A 840 15.34 23.61 26.71
N LYS A 841 14.67 22.48 26.98
CA LYS A 841 13.66 21.89 26.10
C LYS A 841 12.24 22.11 26.68
N PRO A 842 11.45 23.06 26.14
CA PRO A 842 10.06 23.23 26.56
C PRO A 842 9.24 21.99 26.20
N SER A 843 8.29 21.63 27.06
CA SER A 843 7.41 20.49 26.82
C SER A 843 6.23 20.88 25.93
N VAL A 844 5.96 20.06 24.92
CA VAL A 844 4.80 20.17 24.03
C VAL A 844 3.95 18.90 24.13
N ALA A 845 2.64 19.08 24.31
CA ALA A 845 1.70 17.98 24.31
C ALA A 845 1.36 17.59 22.86
N ILE A 846 1.79 16.41 22.45
CA ILE A 846 1.39 15.78 21.19
C ILE A 846 0.08 15.03 21.48
N VAL A 847 -1.04 15.70 21.25
CA VAL A 847 -2.35 15.22 21.65
C VAL A 847 -2.93 14.30 20.58
N ARG A 848 -3.38 13.13 21.03
CA ARG A 848 -4.05 12.14 20.19
C ARG A 848 -5.27 11.52 20.86
N GLU A 849 -6.20 11.10 20.02
CA GLU A 849 -7.37 10.30 20.37
C GLU A 849 -7.30 8.93 19.67
N GLN A 850 -8.18 7.99 20.03
CA GLN A 850 -8.34 6.74 19.30
C GLN A 850 -8.60 7.03 17.81
N GLY A 851 -7.89 6.35 16.91
CA GLY A 851 -7.93 6.57 15.46
C GLY A 851 -6.98 7.67 14.92
N VAL A 852 -6.35 8.47 15.78
CA VAL A 852 -5.30 9.41 15.34
C VAL A 852 -4.05 8.63 14.92
N ASN A 853 -3.51 8.92 13.75
CA ASN A 853 -2.45 8.12 13.13
C ASN A 853 -1.19 8.89 12.71
N SER A 854 -1.18 10.23 12.83
CA SER A 854 -0.08 11.11 12.36
C SER A 854 0.72 11.78 13.49
N HIS A 855 0.80 11.13 14.66
CA HIS A 855 1.40 11.73 15.86
C HIS A 855 2.92 11.51 15.98
N LEU A 856 3.47 10.49 15.31
CA LEU A 856 4.90 10.17 15.37
C LEU A 856 5.73 11.19 14.60
N GLU A 857 5.35 11.46 13.36
CA GLU A 857 5.99 12.47 12.51
C GLU A 857 5.82 13.89 13.05
N MET A 858 4.67 14.18 13.68
CA MET A 858 4.44 15.42 14.40
C MET A 858 5.42 15.57 15.56
N ALA A 859 5.54 14.53 16.40
CA ALA A 859 6.50 14.52 17.50
C ALA A 859 7.95 14.66 17.02
N ALA A 860 8.32 14.00 15.92
CA ALA A 860 9.66 14.08 15.34
C ALA A 860 10.01 15.50 14.86
N ALA A 861 9.07 16.18 14.20
CA ALA A 861 9.25 17.56 13.77
C ALA A 861 9.43 18.53 14.96
N PHE A 862 8.67 18.36 16.05
CA PHE A 862 8.85 19.15 17.27
C PHE A 862 10.13 18.81 18.03
N ASP A 863 10.52 17.53 18.12
CA ASP A 863 11.79 17.13 18.74
C ASP A 863 12.99 17.75 17.99
N ARG A 864 12.97 17.71 16.65
CA ARG A 864 13.97 18.36 15.80
C ARG A 864 14.05 19.88 16.03
N ALA A 865 12.92 20.54 16.32
CA ALA A 865 12.90 21.96 16.66
C ALA A 865 13.37 22.28 18.09
N GLY A 866 13.67 21.26 18.92
CA GLY A 866 14.21 21.43 20.27
C GLY A 866 13.21 21.33 21.41
N PHE A 867 12.04 20.74 21.17
CA PHE A 867 11.05 20.49 22.22
C PHE A 867 11.27 19.14 22.92
N THR A 868 10.70 19.00 24.12
CA THR A 868 10.38 17.69 24.69
C THR A 868 8.96 17.35 24.25
N ALA A 869 8.84 16.58 23.17
CA ALA A 869 7.55 16.09 22.68
C ALA A 869 7.03 14.97 23.59
N VAL A 870 5.80 15.09 24.08
CA VAL A 870 5.20 14.12 25.00
C VAL A 870 3.92 13.56 24.41
N ASP A 871 3.77 12.23 24.42
CA ASP A 871 2.56 11.52 24.03
C ASP A 871 1.46 11.78 25.07
N VAL A 872 0.43 12.51 24.65
CA VAL A 872 -0.72 12.85 25.48
C VAL A 872 -1.97 12.28 24.83
N HIS A 873 -2.35 11.07 25.24
CA HIS A 873 -3.61 10.51 24.80
C HIS A 873 -4.76 11.17 25.58
N MET A 874 -5.92 11.41 24.96
CA MET A 874 -7.13 11.81 25.66
C MET A 874 -7.46 10.95 26.89
N SER A 875 -7.07 9.66 26.90
CA SER A 875 -7.22 8.79 28.08
C SER A 875 -6.41 9.28 29.28
N ASP A 876 -5.23 9.85 29.04
CA ASP A 876 -4.34 10.37 30.07
C ASP A 876 -4.92 11.61 30.72
N LEU A 877 -5.56 12.47 29.93
CA LEU A 877 -6.26 13.66 30.42
C LEU A 877 -7.50 13.26 31.23
N LEU A 878 -8.33 12.35 30.69
CA LEU A 878 -9.55 11.86 31.35
C LEU A 878 -9.27 11.15 32.67
N ALA A 879 -8.18 10.38 32.74
CA ALA A 879 -7.77 9.68 33.96
C ALA A 879 -6.92 10.55 34.91
N GLY A 880 -6.61 11.80 34.55
CA GLY A 880 -5.75 12.69 35.34
C GLY A 880 -4.30 12.23 35.45
N ARG A 881 -3.81 11.39 34.51
CA ARG A 881 -2.40 10.99 34.42
C ARG A 881 -1.51 12.13 33.92
N ARG A 882 -2.08 13.07 33.18
CA ARG A 882 -1.43 14.28 32.65
C ARG A 882 -2.38 15.47 32.75
N SER A 883 -1.82 16.67 32.75
CA SER A 883 -2.56 17.93 32.70
C SER A 883 -1.97 18.86 31.64
N LEU A 884 -2.82 19.53 30.85
CA LEU A 884 -2.39 20.54 29.89
C LEU A 884 -1.66 21.73 30.55
N THR A 885 -1.81 21.92 31.86
CA THR A 885 -1.07 22.96 32.62
C THR A 885 0.45 22.74 32.60
N ASP A 886 0.90 21.52 32.36
CA ASP A 886 2.31 21.14 32.41
C ASP A 886 3.07 21.53 31.12
N PHE A 887 2.34 22.00 30.11
CA PHE A 887 2.86 22.23 28.77
C PHE A 887 2.86 23.70 28.38
N SER A 888 3.86 24.06 27.57
CA SER A 888 3.97 25.37 26.91
C SER A 888 3.18 25.42 25.60
N GLY A 889 2.94 24.26 24.99
CA GLY A 889 2.24 24.15 23.71
C GLY A 889 1.46 22.84 23.60
N MET A 890 0.43 22.84 22.76
CA MET A 890 -0.39 21.67 22.47
C MET A 890 -0.58 21.53 20.97
N VAL A 891 -0.48 20.30 20.46
CA VAL A 891 -0.75 19.99 19.05
C VAL A 891 -1.78 18.88 18.96
N ALA A 892 -2.90 19.14 18.29
CA ALA A 892 -3.85 18.12 17.91
C ALA A 892 -3.43 17.54 16.55
N CYS A 893 -3.12 16.24 16.52
CA CYS A 893 -2.54 15.57 15.35
C CYS A 893 -3.61 15.09 14.35
N GLY A 894 -3.17 14.76 13.13
CA GLY A 894 -4.04 14.21 12.08
C GLY A 894 -4.33 12.72 12.21
N GLY A 895 -5.36 12.25 11.49
CA GLY A 895 -5.81 10.87 11.44
C GLY A 895 -7.32 10.77 11.25
N PHE A 896 -7.93 9.69 11.75
CA PHE A 896 -9.35 9.42 11.62
C PHE A 896 -9.93 9.12 13.00
N SER A 897 -9.98 10.13 13.88
CA SER A 897 -10.48 9.89 15.23
C SER A 897 -11.93 9.38 15.19
N TYR A 898 -12.18 8.23 15.82
CA TYR A 898 -13.45 7.50 15.73
C TYR A 898 -13.89 7.13 14.30
N GLY A 899 -12.96 7.00 13.35
CA GLY A 899 -13.26 6.72 11.94
C GLY A 899 -14.01 7.87 11.24
N ASP A 900 -13.91 9.10 11.76
CA ASP A 900 -14.66 10.28 11.33
C ASP A 900 -16.20 10.12 11.36
N VAL A 901 -16.70 9.10 12.06
CA VAL A 901 -18.14 8.87 12.26
C VAL A 901 -18.73 10.05 13.05
N LEU A 902 -19.90 10.53 12.61
CA LEU A 902 -20.57 11.76 13.08
C LEU A 902 -19.92 13.07 12.62
N GLY A 903 -18.97 13.00 11.67
CA GLY A 903 -18.22 14.11 11.11
C GLY A 903 -16.78 14.14 11.65
N ALA A 904 -15.81 14.45 10.78
CA ALA A 904 -14.41 14.38 11.13
C ALA A 904 -14.04 15.35 12.28
N GLY A 905 -13.31 14.84 13.27
CA GLY A 905 -12.92 15.57 14.49
C GLY A 905 -14.06 15.90 15.47
N GLU A 906 -15.32 15.63 15.13
CA GLU A 906 -16.49 15.96 15.96
C GLU A 906 -16.57 15.10 17.23
N GLY A 907 -16.33 13.79 17.12
CA GLY A 907 -16.33 12.88 18.27
C GLY A 907 -15.27 13.24 19.31
N TRP A 908 -14.07 13.59 18.84
CA TRP A 908 -12.96 14.05 19.68
C TRP A 908 -13.29 15.39 20.36
N ALA A 909 -13.76 16.40 19.60
CA ALA A 909 -14.15 17.69 20.17
C ALA A 909 -15.30 17.56 21.19
N LYS A 910 -16.32 16.75 20.89
CA LYS A 910 -17.46 16.51 21.81
C LYS A 910 -17.05 15.78 23.08
N THR A 911 -16.05 14.90 23.01
CA THR A 911 -15.46 14.27 24.21
C THR A 911 -14.87 15.33 25.16
N VAL A 912 -14.22 16.37 24.62
CA VAL A 912 -13.75 17.52 25.40
C VAL A 912 -14.92 18.34 25.92
N LEU A 913 -15.86 18.74 25.06
CA LEU A 913 -16.95 19.66 25.42
C LEU A 913 -17.93 19.10 26.45
N PHE A 914 -18.22 17.79 26.40
CA PHE A 914 -19.22 17.15 27.26
C PHE A 914 -18.66 16.62 28.58
N ASN A 915 -17.34 16.71 28.78
CA ASN A 915 -16.71 16.46 30.08
C ASN A 915 -16.26 17.79 30.68
N GLU A 916 -16.95 18.29 31.71
CA GLU A 916 -16.69 19.61 32.30
C GLU A 916 -15.24 19.79 32.75
N GLN A 917 -14.64 18.77 33.38
CA GLN A 917 -13.25 18.84 33.83
C GLN A 917 -12.26 19.00 32.67
N ILE A 918 -12.47 18.26 31.58
CA ILE A 918 -11.61 18.33 30.40
C ILE A 918 -11.85 19.61 29.62
N ARG A 919 -13.10 20.00 29.41
CA ARG A 919 -13.48 21.29 28.82
C ARG A 919 -12.78 22.45 29.52
N ASP A 920 -12.88 22.51 30.85
CA ASP A 920 -12.31 23.60 31.64
C ASP A 920 -10.77 23.58 31.58
N GLN A 921 -10.14 22.39 31.48
CA GLN A 921 -8.70 22.26 31.29
C GLN A 921 -8.24 22.79 29.93
N PHE A 922 -8.93 22.43 28.83
CA PHE A 922 -8.65 22.95 27.49
C PHE A 922 -8.87 24.46 27.42
N GLN A 923 -9.99 24.95 27.95
CA GLN A 923 -10.28 26.38 27.98
C GLN A 923 -9.20 27.15 28.77
N THR A 924 -8.82 26.65 29.95
CA THR A 924 -7.74 27.25 30.74
C THR A 924 -6.44 27.29 29.96
N PHE A 925 -6.11 26.23 29.21
CA PHE A 925 -4.92 26.18 28.36
C PHE A 925 -4.94 27.24 27.26
N PHE A 926 -6.04 27.38 26.51
CA PHE A 926 -6.16 28.36 25.42
C PHE A 926 -6.12 29.82 25.91
N HIS A 927 -6.60 30.08 27.12
CA HIS A 927 -6.65 31.42 27.72
C HIS A 927 -5.32 31.88 28.35
N ARG A 928 -4.33 31.01 28.52
CA ARG A 928 -2.99 31.38 29.01
C ARG A 928 -2.24 32.16 27.92
N PRO A 929 -1.69 33.36 28.19
CA PRO A 929 -1.07 34.20 27.15
C PRO A 929 0.25 33.64 26.59
N GLU A 930 0.91 32.75 27.33
CA GLU A 930 2.20 32.16 26.98
C GLU A 930 2.11 30.82 26.22
N THR A 931 0.89 30.33 25.95
CA THR A 931 0.68 29.04 25.27
C THR A 931 0.46 29.20 23.76
N PHE A 932 0.80 28.15 23.01
CA PHE A 932 0.40 27.99 21.61
C PHE A 932 -0.44 26.74 21.38
N SER A 933 -1.21 26.71 20.30
CA SER A 933 -1.97 25.54 19.83
C SER A 933 -1.89 25.37 18.32
N LEU A 934 -1.64 24.14 17.86
CA LEU A 934 -1.67 23.79 16.43
C LEU A 934 -2.68 22.66 16.21
N GLY A 935 -3.52 22.79 15.20
CA GLY A 935 -4.37 21.71 14.71
C GLY A 935 -4.03 21.39 13.26
N VAL A 936 -3.65 20.15 12.99
CA VAL A 936 -3.34 19.66 11.64
C VAL A 936 -4.36 18.59 11.22
N CYS A 937 -4.95 18.73 10.03
CA CYS A 937 -5.97 17.83 9.47
C CYS A 937 -7.09 17.47 10.46
N ASN A 938 -7.08 16.28 11.06
CA ASN A 938 -8.08 15.89 12.06
C ASN A 938 -8.03 16.71 13.34
N GLY A 939 -6.83 17.17 13.73
CA GLY A 939 -6.67 18.16 14.78
C GLY A 939 -7.16 19.55 14.38
N CYS A 940 -7.06 19.91 13.10
CA CYS A 940 -7.67 21.14 12.56
C CYS A 940 -9.20 21.08 12.69
N GLN A 941 -9.81 19.98 12.24
CA GLN A 941 -11.23 19.71 12.36
C GLN A 941 -11.70 19.72 13.83
N MET A 942 -10.97 19.03 14.71
CA MET A 942 -11.26 18.98 16.15
C MET A 942 -11.22 20.38 16.79
N LEU A 943 -10.14 21.14 16.58
CA LEU A 943 -10.02 22.49 17.15
C LEU A 943 -11.04 23.47 16.55
N SER A 944 -11.43 23.31 15.29
CA SER A 944 -12.50 24.12 14.68
C SER A 944 -13.83 23.96 15.42
N ASN A 945 -14.12 22.74 15.90
CA ASN A 945 -15.29 22.43 16.71
C ASN A 945 -15.14 22.88 18.18
N LEU A 946 -13.91 23.14 18.65
CA LEU A 946 -13.62 23.73 19.96
C LEU A 946 -13.53 25.26 19.95
N LYS A 947 -13.84 25.93 18.83
CA LYS A 947 -13.77 27.39 18.73
C LYS A 947 -14.46 28.16 19.88
N PRO A 948 -15.55 27.71 20.53
CA PRO A 948 -16.12 28.42 21.69
C PRO A 948 -15.20 28.50 22.90
N LEU A 949 -14.17 27.65 22.98
CA LEU A 949 -13.17 27.64 24.07
C LEU A 949 -11.90 28.43 23.72
N ILE A 950 -11.74 28.86 22.47
CA ILE A 950 -10.50 29.44 21.93
C ILE A 950 -10.73 30.94 21.70
N PRO A 951 -10.00 31.83 22.39
CA PRO A 951 -10.10 33.27 22.16
C PRO A 951 -9.75 33.66 20.71
N GLY A 952 -10.56 34.50 20.07
CA GLY A 952 -10.28 35.01 18.72
C GLY A 952 -10.53 34.01 17.59
N ALA A 953 -11.26 32.92 17.85
CA ALA A 953 -11.60 31.88 16.89
C ALA A 953 -13.05 31.97 16.35
N GLU A 954 -13.78 33.06 16.65
CA GLU A 954 -15.22 33.19 16.38
C GLU A 954 -15.56 33.00 14.89
N LEU A 955 -14.68 33.50 14.02
CA LEU A 955 -14.79 33.50 12.56
C LEU A 955 -14.30 32.21 11.89
N TRP A 956 -13.77 31.24 12.65
CA TRP A 956 -13.27 30.01 12.05
C TRP A 956 -14.37 29.22 11.33
N PRO A 957 -14.05 28.64 10.15
CA PRO A 957 -14.97 27.80 9.42
C PRO A 957 -15.12 26.43 10.10
N ARG A 958 -16.12 25.67 9.65
CA ARG A 958 -16.11 24.21 9.80
C ARG A 958 -15.37 23.60 8.62
N PHE A 959 -14.91 22.36 8.77
CA PHE A 959 -14.35 21.58 7.68
C PHE A 959 -15.26 20.39 7.39
N VAL A 960 -15.67 20.25 6.13
CA VAL A 960 -16.68 19.29 5.68
C VAL A 960 -16.21 18.53 4.45
N ARG A 961 -17.01 17.56 3.98
CA ARG A 961 -16.75 16.76 2.78
C ARG A 961 -16.21 17.59 1.61
N ASN A 962 -15.15 17.10 0.98
CA ASN A 962 -14.55 17.69 -0.21
C ASN A 962 -15.58 17.84 -1.34
N LEU A 963 -15.42 18.88 -2.18
CA LEU A 963 -16.27 19.06 -3.35
C LEU A 963 -16.19 17.90 -4.35
N SER A 964 -15.04 17.20 -4.42
CA SER A 964 -14.87 16.01 -5.26
C SER A 964 -15.71 14.82 -4.81
N GLU A 965 -16.33 14.89 -3.62
CA GLU A 965 -16.98 13.78 -2.92
C GLU A 965 -16.04 12.61 -2.60
N GLN A 966 -14.72 12.83 -2.70
CA GLN A 966 -13.70 11.80 -2.58
C GLN A 966 -12.58 12.19 -1.60
N PHE A 967 -11.90 11.19 -1.04
CA PHE A 967 -10.65 11.40 -0.30
C PHE A 967 -9.55 11.87 -1.26
N GLU A 968 -8.79 12.87 -0.85
CA GLU A 968 -7.73 13.46 -1.67
C GLU A 968 -6.38 13.34 -0.98
N ALA A 969 -5.55 12.41 -1.47
CA ALA A 969 -4.13 12.36 -1.21
C ALA A 969 -3.39 13.09 -2.35
N ARG A 970 -2.93 14.32 -2.10
CA ARG A 970 -2.32 15.20 -3.11
C ARG A 970 -1.03 15.83 -2.56
N PHE A 971 -0.20 16.31 -3.47
CA PHE A 971 0.93 17.17 -3.13
C PHE A 971 0.66 18.52 -3.79
N SER A 972 0.09 19.44 -2.99
CA SER A 972 -0.59 20.64 -3.50
C SER A 972 0.25 21.88 -3.25
N LEU A 973 0.27 22.80 -4.20
CA LEU A 973 0.96 24.09 -4.07
C LEU A 973 0.18 25.02 -3.14
N VAL A 974 0.86 25.63 -2.17
CA VAL A 974 0.25 26.61 -1.26
C VAL A 974 1.10 27.87 -1.14
N ARG A 975 0.45 28.97 -0.77
CA ARG A 975 1.07 30.22 -0.34
C ARG A 975 0.84 30.45 1.14
N ILE A 976 1.84 31.00 1.82
CA ILE A 976 1.69 31.56 3.16
C ILE A 976 1.35 33.05 3.06
N ASP A 977 0.20 33.42 3.63
CA ASP A 977 -0.26 34.81 3.72
C ASP A 977 0.28 35.45 5.02
N GLU A 978 0.42 36.78 5.02
CA GLU A 978 0.72 37.52 6.24
C GLU A 978 -0.46 37.34 7.22
N SER A 979 -0.17 36.92 8.45
CA SER A 979 -1.18 36.70 9.48
C SER A 979 -0.55 36.77 10.88
N PRO A 980 -1.36 36.88 11.95
CA PRO A 980 -0.85 36.82 13.33
C PRO A 980 -0.18 35.50 13.72
N SER A 981 -0.30 34.43 12.92
CA SER A 981 0.12 33.07 13.30
C SER A 981 1.57 33.01 13.80
N VAL A 982 1.74 32.56 15.04
CA VAL A 982 3.07 32.36 15.64
C VAL A 982 3.90 31.32 14.89
N PHE A 983 3.24 30.36 14.24
CA PHE A 983 3.87 29.28 13.50
C PHE A 983 4.40 29.73 12.14
N LEU A 984 3.76 30.72 11.51
CA LEU A 984 4.06 31.15 10.14
C LEU A 984 4.82 32.48 10.08
N ARG A 985 5.29 32.97 11.23
CA ARG A 985 6.06 34.20 11.34
C ARG A 985 7.30 34.17 10.44
N GLY A 986 7.45 35.21 9.62
CA GLY A 986 8.57 35.34 8.68
C GLY A 986 8.50 34.42 7.46
N MET A 987 7.39 33.69 7.26
CA MET A 987 7.17 32.83 6.10
C MET A 987 6.27 33.49 5.04
N ALA A 988 5.64 34.63 5.33
CA ALA A 988 4.74 35.31 4.39
C ALA A 988 5.40 35.54 3.02
N GLY A 989 4.63 35.30 1.96
CA GLY A 989 5.10 35.34 0.57
C GLY A 989 5.84 34.08 0.10
N THR A 990 6.09 33.11 0.99
CA THR A 990 6.55 31.77 0.60
C THR A 990 5.45 31.05 -0.17
N HIS A 991 5.82 30.37 -1.26
CA HIS A 991 5.02 29.30 -1.83
C HIS A 991 5.85 28.04 -1.99
N MET A 992 5.26 26.90 -1.68
CA MET A 992 5.87 25.58 -1.83
C MET A 992 4.78 24.51 -1.73
N PRO A 993 5.00 23.31 -2.28
CA PRO A 993 4.03 22.25 -2.15
C PRO A 993 4.02 21.61 -0.75
N ILE A 994 2.89 21.02 -0.38
CA ILE A 994 2.65 20.38 0.92
C ILE A 994 1.81 19.11 0.74
N ALA A 995 2.00 18.14 1.64
CA ALA A 995 1.16 16.94 1.68
C ALA A 995 -0.28 17.29 2.07
N VAL A 996 -1.23 16.81 1.27
CA VAL A 996 -2.67 16.89 1.50
C VAL A 996 -3.21 15.47 1.57
N SER A 997 -4.01 15.15 2.58
CA SER A 997 -4.56 13.80 2.78
C SER A 997 -5.84 13.84 3.60
N HIS A 998 -6.97 14.22 2.98
CA HIS A 998 -8.25 14.36 3.69
C HIS A 998 -9.46 14.10 2.79
N GLY A 999 -10.56 13.61 3.39
CA GLY A 999 -11.88 13.53 2.75
C GLY A 999 -12.85 14.64 3.16
N GLU A 1000 -12.57 15.32 4.27
CA GLU A 1000 -13.40 16.38 4.84
C GLU A 1000 -12.60 17.67 5.10
N GLY A 1001 -11.93 18.20 4.06
CA GLY A 1001 -11.08 19.39 4.19
C GLY A 1001 -11.67 20.68 3.65
N ARG A 1002 -12.91 20.68 3.14
CA ARG A 1002 -13.52 21.88 2.55
C ARG A 1002 -13.96 22.85 3.64
N ALA A 1003 -13.45 24.08 3.60
CA ALA A 1003 -13.85 25.13 4.53
C ALA A 1003 -15.29 25.61 4.25
N GLU A 1004 -16.15 25.51 5.26
CA GLU A 1004 -17.53 26.00 5.26
C GLU A 1004 -17.70 27.11 6.29
N PHE A 1005 -17.92 28.34 5.80
CA PHE A 1005 -18.15 29.51 6.63
C PHE A 1005 -19.64 29.67 6.96
N ALA A 1006 -19.94 30.28 8.11
CA ALA A 1006 -21.33 30.50 8.54
C ALA A 1006 -22.14 31.35 7.54
N ASN A 1007 -21.48 32.32 6.90
CA ASN A 1007 -22.01 33.17 5.85
C ASN A 1007 -20.85 33.92 5.14
N ALA A 1008 -21.18 34.67 4.09
CA ALA A 1008 -20.19 35.44 3.34
C ALA A 1008 -19.59 36.59 4.17
N GLU A 1009 -20.35 37.16 5.10
CA GLU A 1009 -19.88 38.22 6.00
C GLU A 1009 -18.76 37.72 6.92
N ALA A 1010 -18.88 36.51 7.49
CA ALA A 1010 -17.86 35.91 8.35
C ALA A 1010 -16.53 35.68 7.60
N LEU A 1011 -16.61 35.21 6.34
CA LEU A 1011 -15.43 35.08 5.47
C LEU A 1011 -14.79 36.45 5.20
N ALA A 1012 -15.60 37.46 4.85
CA ALA A 1012 -15.11 38.81 4.61
C ALA A 1012 -14.47 39.44 5.86
N GLU A 1013 -15.03 39.18 7.05
CA GLU A 1013 -14.47 39.64 8.32
C GLU A 1013 -13.16 38.93 8.66
N LEU A 1014 -13.06 37.62 8.40
CA LEU A 1014 -11.82 36.85 8.59
C LEU A 1014 -10.68 37.40 7.72
N GLN A 1015 -10.99 37.84 6.50
CA GLN A 1015 -10.03 38.51 5.63
C GLN A 1015 -9.59 39.87 6.16
N GLN A 1016 -10.53 40.68 6.65
CA GLN A 1016 -10.25 42.03 7.15
C GLN A 1016 -9.46 42.03 8.47
N THR A 1017 -9.46 40.90 9.17
CA THR A 1017 -8.75 40.70 10.44
C THR A 1017 -7.43 39.94 10.27
N ASP A 1018 -6.98 39.72 9.03
CA ASP A 1018 -5.73 39.03 8.67
C ASP A 1018 -5.62 37.61 9.27
N GLN A 1019 -6.76 36.93 9.48
CA GLN A 1019 -6.80 35.60 10.12
C GLN A 1019 -6.63 34.42 9.12
N ILE A 1020 -6.48 34.69 7.82
CA ILE A 1020 -6.19 33.67 6.80
C ILE A 1020 -4.68 33.50 6.70
N ALA A 1021 -4.21 32.27 6.93
CA ALA A 1021 -2.78 32.00 7.05
C ALA A 1021 -2.20 31.26 5.84
N MET A 1022 -3.02 30.46 5.14
CA MET A 1022 -2.57 29.63 4.02
C MET A 1022 -3.66 29.45 2.97
N ARG A 1023 -3.26 29.50 1.69
CA ARG A 1023 -4.12 29.26 0.53
C ARG A 1023 -3.51 28.30 -0.47
N PHE A 1024 -4.33 27.46 -1.10
CA PHE A 1024 -3.96 26.71 -2.29
C PHE A 1024 -3.73 27.64 -3.48
N LEU A 1025 -2.74 27.28 -4.31
CA LEU A 1025 -2.39 27.99 -5.53
C LEU A 1025 -2.52 27.08 -6.75
N GLU A 1026 -2.85 27.69 -7.88
CA GLU A 1026 -2.54 27.12 -9.19
C GLU A 1026 -1.03 27.19 -9.44
N ASN A 1027 -0.54 26.43 -10.41
CA ASN A 1027 0.89 26.41 -10.73
C ASN A 1027 1.38 27.75 -11.32
N ASP A 1028 0.49 28.60 -11.85
CA ASP A 1028 0.78 29.98 -12.25
C ASP A 1028 0.80 30.98 -11.07
N LEU A 1029 0.71 30.48 -9.84
CA LEU A 1029 0.71 31.21 -8.57
C LEU A 1029 -0.54 32.06 -8.31
N SER A 1030 -1.59 31.93 -9.13
CA SER A 1030 -2.90 32.47 -8.80
C SER A 1030 -3.56 31.64 -7.69
N VAL A 1031 -4.49 32.25 -6.93
CA VAL A 1031 -5.24 31.52 -5.89
C VAL A 1031 -6.10 30.44 -6.54
N ALA A 1032 -5.98 29.20 -6.07
CA ALA A 1032 -6.66 28.08 -6.70
C ALA A 1032 -8.17 28.10 -6.44
N SER A 1033 -8.93 28.11 -7.54
CA SER A 1033 -10.39 27.91 -7.54
C SER A 1033 -10.82 26.62 -8.23
N ARG A 1034 -9.90 25.88 -8.84
CA ARG A 1034 -10.19 24.65 -9.61
C ARG A 1034 -9.51 23.43 -8.99
N TYR A 1035 -10.13 22.29 -9.20
CA TYR A 1035 -9.59 20.98 -8.89
C TYR A 1035 -8.51 20.57 -9.91
N PRO A 1036 -7.45 19.84 -9.52
CA PRO A 1036 -7.10 19.41 -8.16
C PRO A 1036 -6.15 20.38 -7.43
N ALA A 1037 -5.78 21.53 -8.02
CA ALA A 1037 -4.92 22.52 -7.35
C ALA A 1037 -5.53 23.01 -6.02
N ASN A 1038 -6.84 23.23 -6.02
CA ASN A 1038 -7.66 23.27 -4.81
C ASN A 1038 -8.35 21.90 -4.65
N PRO A 1039 -7.79 20.98 -3.86
CA PRO A 1039 -8.24 19.59 -3.83
C PRO A 1039 -9.61 19.40 -3.16
N ASN A 1040 -10.05 20.34 -2.32
CA ASN A 1040 -11.28 20.19 -1.53
C ASN A 1040 -12.40 21.17 -1.91
N GLY A 1041 -12.12 22.17 -2.75
CA GLY A 1041 -13.09 23.19 -3.15
C GLY A 1041 -13.31 24.27 -2.10
N SER A 1042 -12.37 24.48 -1.18
CA SER A 1042 -12.46 25.57 -0.19
C SER A 1042 -12.57 26.94 -0.87
N PRO A 1043 -13.47 27.83 -0.42
CA PRO A 1043 -13.58 29.18 -0.94
C PRO A 1043 -12.24 29.92 -0.90
N GLU A 1044 -11.89 30.58 -2.01
CA GLU A 1044 -10.64 31.33 -2.17
C GLU A 1044 -9.36 30.54 -1.82
N GLY A 1045 -9.39 29.23 -2.04
CA GLY A 1045 -8.27 28.34 -1.76
C GLY A 1045 -7.91 28.21 -0.27
N ILE A 1046 -8.75 28.69 0.66
CA ILE A 1046 -8.40 28.72 2.10
C ILE A 1046 -8.16 27.32 2.63
N THR A 1047 -7.00 27.12 3.25
CA THR A 1047 -6.61 25.82 3.82
C THR A 1047 -5.91 25.93 5.17
N GLY A 1048 -5.66 27.15 5.65
CA GLY A 1048 -5.21 27.41 7.01
C GLY A 1048 -5.67 28.77 7.52
N VAL A 1049 -6.05 28.82 8.81
CA VAL A 1049 -6.53 30.01 9.52
C VAL A 1049 -5.89 30.10 10.90
N THR A 1050 -5.86 31.29 11.50
CA THR A 1050 -5.31 31.52 12.83
C THR A 1050 -6.29 32.27 13.73
N SER A 1051 -6.12 32.19 15.05
CA SER A 1051 -6.83 33.05 16.01
C SER A 1051 -6.37 34.51 15.86
N ALA A 1052 -7.21 35.45 16.30
CA ALA A 1052 -6.91 36.88 16.22
C ALA A 1052 -5.59 37.28 16.95
N ASP A 1053 -5.19 36.52 17.97
CA ASP A 1053 -3.93 36.72 18.70
C ASP A 1053 -2.75 35.87 18.15
N GLY A 1054 -3.00 35.05 17.12
CA GLY A 1054 -1.98 34.27 16.44
C GLY A 1054 -1.53 32.97 17.11
N ARG A 1055 -1.93 32.73 18.36
CA ARG A 1055 -1.40 31.63 19.17
C ARG A 1055 -2.02 30.28 18.86
N ALA A 1056 -3.23 30.27 18.27
CA ALA A 1056 -3.87 29.05 17.76
C ALA A 1056 -3.92 29.08 16.24
N THR A 1057 -3.38 28.07 15.57
CA THR A 1057 -3.40 27.96 14.10
C THR A 1057 -3.98 26.61 13.68
N LEU A 1058 -4.85 26.63 12.67
CA LEU A 1058 -5.46 25.48 12.04
C LEU A 1058 -4.95 25.36 10.60
N MET A 1059 -4.63 24.14 10.17
CA MET A 1059 -4.36 23.85 8.76
C MET A 1059 -4.77 22.44 8.39
N MET A 1060 -5.38 22.27 7.22
CA MET A 1060 -5.71 20.94 6.70
C MET A 1060 -4.49 20.17 6.15
N PRO A 1061 -3.55 20.80 5.42
CA PRO A 1061 -2.36 20.12 4.93
C PRO A 1061 -1.39 19.74 6.07
N HIS A 1062 -0.50 18.79 5.79
CA HIS A 1062 0.40 18.17 6.76
C HIS A 1062 1.86 18.64 6.61
N PRO A 1063 2.31 19.72 7.29
CA PRO A 1063 3.71 20.14 7.24
C PRO A 1063 4.67 19.13 7.91
N GLU A 1064 4.19 18.39 8.89
CA GLU A 1064 4.94 17.39 9.66
C GLU A 1064 5.24 16.11 8.86
N ARG A 1065 4.55 15.89 7.75
CA ARG A 1065 4.83 14.76 6.85
C ARG A 1065 5.91 15.08 5.83
N VAL A 1066 6.26 16.36 5.67
CA VAL A 1066 7.17 16.86 4.63
C VAL A 1066 8.20 17.87 5.17
N TYR A 1067 8.51 17.83 6.47
CA TYR A 1067 9.49 18.74 7.08
C TYR A 1067 10.93 18.42 6.67
N ARG A 1068 11.20 17.16 6.28
CA ARG A 1068 12.46 16.77 5.62
C ARG A 1068 12.27 16.86 4.11
N THR A 1069 13.26 17.38 3.40
CA THR A 1069 13.24 17.45 1.93
C THR A 1069 12.99 16.09 1.29
N VAL A 1070 13.66 15.04 1.80
CA VAL A 1070 13.52 13.67 1.28
C VAL A 1070 12.12 13.07 1.40
N GLN A 1071 11.23 13.68 2.18
CA GLN A 1071 9.83 13.25 2.31
C GLN A 1071 8.89 13.94 1.30
N ASN A 1072 9.40 14.89 0.51
CA ASN A 1072 8.61 15.62 -0.47
C ASN A 1072 8.55 14.83 -1.78
N SER A 1073 7.34 14.53 -2.27
CA SER A 1073 7.12 13.82 -3.55
C SER A 1073 7.87 14.49 -4.71
N TRP A 1074 7.91 15.82 -4.71
CA TRP A 1074 8.78 16.63 -5.56
C TRP A 1074 9.38 17.78 -4.75
N HIS A 1075 10.61 18.17 -5.06
CA HIS A 1075 11.24 19.35 -4.48
C HIS A 1075 12.30 19.93 -5.42
N PRO A 1076 12.66 21.22 -5.28
CA PRO A 1076 13.86 21.77 -5.91
C PRO A 1076 15.13 21.02 -5.50
N GLU A 1077 16.08 20.86 -6.42
CA GLU A 1077 17.32 20.11 -6.17
C GLU A 1077 18.29 20.78 -5.19
N ASP A 1078 18.19 22.10 -5.05
CA ASP A 1078 19.07 22.90 -4.21
C ASP A 1078 18.69 22.88 -2.72
N TRP A 1079 17.59 22.21 -2.36
CA TRP A 1079 17.20 22.03 -0.97
C TRP A 1079 18.15 21.08 -0.23
N GLY A 1080 18.49 21.46 1.01
CA GLY A 1080 19.24 20.62 1.94
C GLY A 1080 18.36 19.58 2.63
N GLU A 1081 18.70 19.21 3.86
CA GLU A 1081 17.94 18.24 4.67
C GLU A 1081 16.53 18.75 5.04
N ASP A 1082 16.44 20.02 5.46
CA ASP A 1082 15.18 20.63 5.91
C ASP A 1082 14.42 21.22 4.72
N SER A 1083 13.14 20.90 4.62
CA SER A 1083 12.24 21.63 3.75
C SER A 1083 11.86 22.97 4.39
N GLY A 1084 11.21 23.85 3.62
CA GLY A 1084 10.65 25.09 4.16
C GLY A 1084 9.64 24.86 5.31
N TRP A 1085 9.02 23.68 5.39
CA TRP A 1085 8.03 23.37 6.43
C TRP A 1085 8.64 23.18 7.82
N MET A 1086 9.93 22.87 7.93
CA MET A 1086 10.62 22.78 9.22
C MET A 1086 10.56 24.11 10.01
N ARG A 1087 10.42 25.23 9.31
CA ARG A 1087 10.31 26.58 9.89
C ARG A 1087 9.12 26.73 10.84
N ILE A 1088 8.00 26.04 10.60
CA ILE A 1088 6.80 26.07 11.46
C ILE A 1088 7.15 25.69 12.90
N PHE A 1089 7.89 24.59 13.06
CA PHE A 1089 8.25 24.02 14.36
C PHE A 1089 9.33 24.88 15.05
N ARG A 1090 10.30 25.41 14.29
CA ARG A 1090 11.33 26.33 14.80
C ARG A 1090 10.72 27.68 15.26
N ASN A 1091 9.71 28.18 14.55
CA ASN A 1091 8.98 29.37 14.93
C ASN A 1091 8.24 29.17 16.26
N ALA A 1092 7.59 28.01 16.45
CA ALA A 1092 6.99 27.66 17.74
C ALA A 1092 8.03 27.65 18.88
N ARG A 1093 9.23 27.12 18.63
CA ARG A 1093 10.32 27.13 19.63
C ARG A 1093 10.74 28.55 19.99
N THR A 1094 10.79 29.44 19.00
CA THR A 1094 11.16 30.86 19.16
C THR A 1094 10.10 31.67 19.89
N PHE A 1095 8.81 31.28 19.80
CA PHE A 1095 7.73 31.99 20.50
C PHE A 1095 7.73 31.76 22.01
N ILE A 1096 8.18 30.59 22.47
CA ILE A 1096 8.16 30.22 23.90
C ILE A 1096 9.25 30.90 24.73
N ASP A 1097 10.36 31.31 24.09
CA ASP A 1097 11.46 32.04 24.74
C ASP A 1097 11.34 33.55 24.48
#